data_AF-A0A409YYW1-F1
#
_entry.id   AF-A0A409YYW1-F1
#
_cell.length_a   1.000
_cell.length_b   1.000
_cell.length_c   1.000
_cell.angle_alpha   90.00
_cell.angle_beta   90.00
_cell.angle_gamma   90.00
#
_symmetry.space_group_name_H-M   'P 1'
#
loop_
_entity.id
_entity.type
_entity.pdbx_description
1 polymer ?
#
loop_
_entity_poly.entity_id
_entity_poly.type
_entity_poly.pdbx_seq_one_letter_code
_entity_poly.pdbx_strand_id
1 'polypeptide(L)'
;MAYQDQLNFKLFDQPGCMPMNPFQIDIQPSMYNAYQRCVEAFDRETLKGNDKRHYIAFIACLLFYLTEENVTGRKAVCKDVSAAECQSDEQLINLGIFYVAHLVETFHRRKTSASSTGVYHPIHAFKGEAEDLIPFIDLSTSYQHKQTKQMALSRDRCHCLLTGQYDPEHIGSLGLSDSELLRTKHDGSSAKTNLVHIFPRTLTENFNPRKNSPKLEWIARVWHLVQRLWNIDMRDQHGADKLTGDGIHQLRNVLTLSVGIHASFDELSVWCNSNKDSKENHYFVEAIYPIDMLKIRPDFSTMNPEFVNDVPSRKFLKVHAVICQAFQHSQVGSVHYNSKDISTISLDDLIDLPVGNVDAPLESPDPFNRLREPIPSNPFIEIGDPERYMAYNRCLNLCSSLNTDQERELELARVLIFLMLEAPCEEGCLFICKEINLCRFQDELYRLAEVYIKYMVAVSKGSTFRDHYEPHPVNTEEYDDQMAQFMEILASRRTANISESFKSLIMKRDYGRCLLTKKYDPVVHQKRVEEITCQGGTFEGLDLCHIFPQFLMDKLRGAPDSEKRCRYTAKSFMLLQSYSGLDLADFYQGTRMHSPGNVLTLTKTVHGAFDSLSLWLRPINIKEKPAKPRGTKWY
;
A
#
# COMPACT_ATOMS: atom_id res chain seq x y z
N MET A 1 10.15 -41.86 2.66
CA MET A 1 10.34 -40.40 2.79
C MET A 1 9.56 -39.64 1.71
N ALA A 2 8.28 -39.97 1.48
CA ALA A 2 7.38 -39.29 0.53
C ALA A 2 6.05 -38.88 1.20
N TYR A 3 6.06 -38.77 2.53
CA TYR A 3 4.86 -38.54 3.36
C TYR A 3 4.77 -37.10 3.92
N GLN A 4 5.73 -36.23 3.62
CA GLN A 4 5.78 -34.84 4.11
C GLN A 4 5.18 -33.81 3.15
N ASP A 5 4.93 -34.16 1.89
CA ASP A 5 4.58 -33.17 0.86
C ASP A 5 3.07 -32.88 0.72
N GLN A 6 2.21 -33.59 1.45
CA GLN A 6 0.75 -33.35 1.38
C GLN A 6 0.03 -33.22 2.74
N LEU A 7 0.73 -33.41 3.87
CA LEU A 7 0.12 -33.40 5.22
C LEU A 7 0.26 -32.06 5.97
N ASN A 8 1.09 -31.11 5.51
CA ASN A 8 1.66 -30.10 6.41
C ASN A 8 1.03 -28.70 6.46
N PHE A 9 -0.09 -28.45 5.77
CA PHE A 9 -0.73 -27.12 5.84
C PHE A 9 -2.03 -27.09 6.65
N LYS A 10 -2.74 -28.22 6.79
CA LYS A 10 -3.98 -28.28 7.57
C LYS A 10 -3.80 -28.36 9.09
N LEU A 11 -2.55 -28.52 9.55
CA LEU A 11 -2.22 -28.76 10.96
C LEU A 11 -2.42 -27.52 11.86
N PHE A 12 -2.60 -26.33 11.27
CA PHE A 12 -2.94 -25.09 11.98
C PHE A 12 -4.36 -24.57 11.66
N ASP A 13 -5.16 -25.32 10.88
CA ASP A 13 -6.52 -24.89 10.49
C ASP A 13 -7.53 -24.95 11.64
N GLN A 14 -7.21 -25.63 12.75
CA GLN A 14 -8.03 -25.60 13.95
C GLN A 14 -7.60 -24.41 14.83
N PRO A 15 -8.41 -23.34 14.91
CA PRO A 15 -8.07 -22.19 15.74
C PRO A 15 -7.94 -22.63 17.20
N GLY A 16 -6.78 -22.37 17.79
CA GLY A 16 -6.54 -22.55 19.22
C GLY A 16 -5.77 -23.81 19.64
N CYS A 17 -5.29 -24.64 18.72
CA CYS A 17 -4.42 -25.77 19.07
C CYS A 17 -3.07 -25.70 18.35
N MET A 18 -2.00 -26.03 19.07
CA MET A 18 -0.70 -26.27 18.45
C MET A 18 -0.68 -27.64 17.75
N PRO A 19 0.04 -27.80 16.63
CA PRO A 19 0.14 -29.09 15.98
C PRO A 19 0.86 -30.10 16.85
N MET A 20 0.62 -31.38 16.55
CA MET A 20 1.41 -32.46 17.14
C MET A 20 2.89 -32.26 16.86
N ASN A 21 3.73 -32.65 17.83
CA ASN A 21 5.17 -32.54 17.73
C ASN A 21 5.67 -33.25 16.45
N PRO A 22 6.24 -32.50 15.48
CA PRO A 22 6.66 -33.09 14.20
C PRO A 22 7.98 -33.86 14.34
N PHE A 23 8.65 -33.75 15.48
CA PHE A 23 9.95 -34.36 15.72
C PHE A 23 9.78 -35.74 16.33
N GLN A 24 10.75 -36.61 16.08
CA GLN A 24 10.81 -37.93 16.71
C GLN A 24 11.84 -37.89 17.83
N ILE A 25 11.45 -38.32 19.02
CA ILE A 25 12.31 -38.29 20.22
C ILE A 25 13.63 -39.06 20.01
N ASP A 26 13.58 -40.18 19.28
CA ASP A 26 14.75 -41.03 19.03
C ASP A 26 15.72 -40.45 17.98
N ILE A 27 15.25 -39.56 17.11
CA ILE A 27 16.06 -38.99 16.03
C ILE A 27 16.54 -37.58 16.40
N GLN A 28 15.66 -36.76 16.97
CA GLN A 28 15.89 -35.34 17.22
C GLN A 28 15.45 -34.97 18.64
N PRO A 29 16.04 -35.56 19.70
CA PRO A 29 15.57 -35.42 21.08
C PRO A 29 15.54 -33.96 21.54
N SER A 30 16.52 -33.14 21.16
CA SER A 30 16.55 -31.72 21.53
C SER A 30 15.43 -30.91 20.88
N MET A 31 15.12 -31.16 19.60
CA MET A 31 14.03 -30.49 18.89
C MET A 31 12.67 -30.97 19.41
N TYR A 32 12.54 -32.27 19.65
CA TYR A 32 11.37 -32.87 20.27
C TYR A 32 11.08 -32.22 21.62
N ASN A 33 12.07 -32.19 22.52
CA ASN A 33 11.90 -31.63 23.86
C ASN A 33 11.59 -30.13 23.85
N ALA A 34 12.26 -29.35 22.99
CA ALA A 34 12.00 -27.91 22.88
C ALA A 34 10.58 -27.63 22.34
N TYR A 35 10.15 -28.35 21.29
CA TYR A 35 8.80 -28.20 20.75
C TYR A 35 7.74 -28.65 21.75
N GLN A 36 7.96 -29.80 22.40
CA GLN A 36 7.08 -30.32 23.44
C GLN A 36 6.93 -29.33 24.60
N ARG A 37 8.04 -28.70 25.03
CA ARG A 37 8.02 -27.64 26.04
C ARG A 37 7.14 -26.46 25.63
N CYS A 38 7.16 -26.07 24.35
CA CYS A 38 6.28 -25.02 23.82
C CYS A 38 4.81 -25.45 23.81
N VAL A 39 4.50 -26.69 23.38
CA VAL A 39 3.12 -27.23 23.40
C VAL A 39 2.56 -27.20 24.82
N GLU A 40 3.28 -27.75 25.78
CA GLU A 40 2.82 -27.80 27.18
C GLU A 40 2.67 -26.40 27.80
N ALA A 41 3.55 -25.45 27.47
CA ALA A 41 3.41 -24.06 27.91
C ALA A 41 2.16 -23.42 27.29
N PHE A 42 1.96 -23.61 26.00
CA PHE A 42 0.84 -23.06 25.26
C PHE A 42 -0.48 -23.54 25.85
N ASP A 43 -0.60 -24.85 26.12
CA ASP A 43 -1.80 -25.42 26.73
C ASP A 43 -2.07 -24.85 28.13
N ARG A 44 -1.02 -24.75 28.97
CA ARG A 44 -1.15 -24.14 30.31
C ARG A 44 -1.57 -22.69 30.26
N GLU A 45 -1.01 -21.90 29.35
CA GLU A 45 -1.36 -20.48 29.18
C GLU A 45 -2.74 -20.28 28.53
N THR A 46 -3.16 -21.24 27.69
CA THR A 46 -4.54 -21.30 27.16
C THR A 46 -5.54 -21.51 28.28
N LEU A 47 -5.29 -22.46 29.19
CA LEU A 47 -6.14 -22.70 30.36
C LEU A 47 -6.23 -21.48 31.30
N LYS A 48 -5.19 -20.64 31.32
CA LYS A 48 -5.18 -19.36 32.07
C LYS A 48 -5.89 -18.22 31.33
N GLY A 49 -6.30 -18.41 30.07
CA GLY A 49 -6.83 -17.34 29.23
C GLY A 49 -5.81 -16.26 28.88
N ASN A 50 -4.51 -16.59 28.90
CA ASN A 50 -3.47 -15.62 28.61
C ASN A 50 -3.26 -15.49 27.10
N ASP A 51 -3.56 -14.33 26.53
CA ASP A 51 -3.38 -14.05 25.10
C ASP A 51 -1.90 -14.01 24.68
N LYS A 52 -0.97 -13.86 25.64
CA LYS A 52 0.46 -13.96 25.34
C LYS A 52 0.90 -15.37 24.95
N ARG A 53 0.04 -16.40 25.05
CA ARG A 53 0.31 -17.75 24.54
C ARG A 53 0.72 -17.78 23.06
N HIS A 54 0.25 -16.82 22.26
CA HIS A 54 0.59 -16.75 20.84
C HIS A 54 2.08 -16.45 20.58
N TYR A 55 2.81 -15.86 21.53
CA TYR A 55 4.26 -15.72 21.46
C TYR A 55 4.98 -17.07 21.63
N ILE A 56 4.44 -17.98 22.43
CA ILE A 56 4.93 -19.36 22.54
C ILE A 56 4.68 -20.11 21.24
N ALA A 57 3.47 -19.96 20.67
CA ALA A 57 3.15 -20.56 19.38
C ALA A 57 4.08 -20.09 18.27
N PHE A 58 4.49 -18.81 18.29
CA PHE A 58 5.47 -18.27 17.34
C PHE A 58 6.82 -19.00 17.43
N ILE A 59 7.33 -19.28 18.63
CA ILE A 59 8.57 -20.06 18.82
C ILE A 59 8.43 -21.47 18.26
N ALA A 60 7.31 -22.15 18.54
CA ALA A 60 7.06 -23.49 18.02
C ALA A 60 6.96 -23.51 16.49
N CYS A 61 6.31 -22.50 15.90
CA CYS A 61 6.27 -22.35 14.46
C CYS A 61 7.66 -22.08 13.86
N LEU A 62 8.52 -21.28 14.51
CA LEU A 62 9.92 -21.12 14.08
C LEU A 62 10.67 -22.45 14.09
N LEU A 63 10.52 -23.26 15.15
CA LEU A 63 11.12 -24.60 15.20
C LEU A 63 10.62 -25.50 14.06
N PHE A 64 9.33 -25.41 13.72
CA PHE A 64 8.71 -26.19 12.65
C PHE A 64 9.20 -25.75 11.26
N TYR A 65 9.19 -24.45 10.96
CA TYR A 65 9.45 -23.92 9.61
C TYR A 65 10.93 -23.74 9.27
N LEU A 66 11.82 -23.65 10.26
CA LEU A 66 13.25 -23.76 10.00
C LEU A 66 13.52 -25.20 9.52
N THR A 67 13.84 -25.37 8.24
CA THR A 67 13.92 -26.70 7.61
C THR A 67 15.26 -27.40 7.87
N GLU A 68 15.48 -28.55 7.22
CA GLU A 68 16.77 -29.26 7.22
C GLU A 68 17.92 -28.48 6.60
N GLU A 69 17.62 -27.48 5.76
CA GLU A 69 18.66 -26.59 5.25
C GLU A 69 19.18 -25.64 6.36
N ASN A 70 18.37 -25.39 7.39
CA ASN A 70 18.68 -24.48 8.50
C ASN A 70 18.75 -25.23 9.85
N VAL A 71 19.38 -26.42 9.88
CA VAL A 71 19.55 -27.20 11.13
C VAL A 71 20.26 -26.39 12.22
N THR A 72 21.23 -25.55 11.85
CA THR A 72 21.93 -24.66 12.80
C THR A 72 20.95 -23.70 13.46
N GLY A 73 20.04 -23.09 12.70
CA GLY A 73 19.02 -22.20 13.23
C GLY A 73 18.03 -22.91 14.15
N ARG A 74 17.56 -24.11 13.77
CA ARG A 74 16.72 -24.92 14.67
C ARG A 74 17.42 -25.24 15.98
N LYS A 75 18.68 -25.68 15.91
CA LYS A 75 19.48 -25.96 17.12
C LYS A 75 19.65 -24.72 17.98
N ALA A 76 19.83 -23.54 17.37
CA ALA A 76 19.88 -22.28 18.08
C ALA A 76 18.59 -21.99 18.86
N VAL A 77 17.41 -22.11 18.23
CA VAL A 77 16.13 -21.92 18.92
C VAL A 77 15.92 -22.98 20.01
N CYS A 78 16.28 -24.24 19.75
CA CYS A 78 16.19 -25.31 20.76
C CYS A 78 17.05 -25.01 21.99
N LYS A 79 18.26 -24.51 21.77
CA LYS A 79 19.16 -24.06 22.84
C LYS A 79 18.55 -22.90 23.61
N ASP A 80 17.89 -21.96 22.92
CA ASP A 80 17.23 -20.83 23.58
C ASP A 80 16.04 -21.27 24.46
N VAL A 81 15.23 -22.22 23.98
CA VAL A 81 14.11 -22.81 24.73
C VAL A 81 14.58 -23.68 25.90
N SER A 82 15.68 -24.41 25.72
CA SER A 82 16.22 -25.33 26.74
C SER A 82 17.13 -24.65 27.77
N ALA A 83 17.43 -23.37 27.59
CA ALA A 83 18.29 -22.62 28.50
C ALA A 83 17.67 -22.57 29.90
N ALA A 84 18.52 -22.55 30.93
CA ALA A 84 18.06 -22.50 32.33
C ALA A 84 17.21 -21.24 32.60
N GLU A 85 17.52 -20.15 31.88
CA GLU A 85 16.81 -18.88 31.91
C GLU A 85 15.47 -18.88 31.13
N CYS A 86 15.07 -20.02 30.56
CA CYS A 86 13.82 -20.20 29.81
C CYS A 86 12.94 -21.34 30.37
N GLN A 87 13.10 -21.68 31.65
CA GLN A 87 12.37 -22.79 32.27
C GLN A 87 10.92 -22.43 32.63
N SER A 88 10.59 -21.16 32.90
CA SER A 88 9.22 -20.74 33.18
C SER A 88 8.43 -20.39 31.91
N ASP A 89 7.10 -20.52 31.98
CA ASP A 89 6.22 -20.14 30.85
C ASP A 89 6.33 -18.64 30.55
N GLU A 90 6.56 -17.79 31.57
CA GLU A 90 6.79 -16.35 31.41
C GLU A 90 8.09 -16.05 30.66
N GLN A 91 9.18 -16.77 30.94
CA GLN A 91 10.44 -16.60 30.22
C GLN A 91 10.29 -17.04 28.76
N LEU A 92 9.54 -18.11 28.49
CA LEU A 92 9.25 -18.55 27.14
C LEU A 92 8.38 -17.54 26.37
N ILE A 93 7.40 -16.92 27.04
CA ILE A 93 6.65 -15.78 26.50
C ILE A 93 7.60 -14.63 26.17
N ASN A 94 8.51 -14.25 27.08
CA ASN A 94 9.46 -13.16 26.85
C ASN A 94 10.43 -13.46 25.69
N LEU A 95 10.85 -14.72 25.53
CA LEU A 95 11.61 -15.17 24.36
C LEU A 95 10.80 -14.99 23.07
N GLY A 96 9.51 -15.34 23.08
CA GLY A 96 8.64 -15.18 21.93
C GLY A 96 8.39 -13.71 21.59
N ILE A 97 8.17 -12.86 22.60
CA ILE A 97 8.09 -11.40 22.44
C ILE A 97 9.38 -10.87 21.82
N PHE A 98 10.54 -11.34 22.28
CA PHE A 98 11.83 -10.96 21.72
C PHE A 98 11.94 -11.30 20.22
N TYR A 99 11.63 -12.54 19.83
CA TYR A 99 11.67 -12.92 18.41
C TYR A 99 10.68 -12.14 17.57
N VAL A 100 9.44 -11.93 18.03
CA VAL A 100 8.45 -11.13 17.30
C VAL A 100 8.92 -9.68 17.14
N ALA A 101 9.43 -9.07 18.21
CA ALA A 101 9.88 -7.69 18.21
C ALA A 101 11.10 -7.40 17.31
N HIS A 102 11.88 -8.43 16.97
CA HIS A 102 13.06 -8.26 16.12
C HIS A 102 12.88 -8.87 14.73
N LEU A 103 12.19 -10.00 14.59
CA LEU A 103 11.93 -10.64 13.30
C LEU A 103 10.68 -10.03 12.64
N VAL A 104 9.50 -10.19 13.25
CA VAL A 104 8.23 -9.73 12.65
C VAL A 104 8.24 -8.22 12.45
N GLU A 105 8.59 -7.43 13.46
CA GLU A 105 8.62 -5.96 13.36
C GLU A 105 9.62 -5.45 12.30
N THR A 106 10.65 -6.23 11.97
CA THR A 106 11.59 -5.86 10.90
C THR A 106 10.89 -5.92 9.55
N PHE A 107 10.23 -7.03 9.23
CA PHE A 107 9.64 -7.25 7.90
C PHE A 107 8.22 -6.69 7.75
N HIS A 108 7.51 -6.38 8.86
CA HIS A 108 6.12 -5.97 8.80
C HIS A 108 5.92 -4.45 8.53
N ARG A 109 4.95 -4.10 7.68
CA ARG A 109 4.65 -2.71 7.21
C ARG A 109 4.40 -1.73 8.34
N ARG A 110 3.70 -2.16 9.39
CA ARG A 110 3.37 -1.36 10.57
C ARG A 110 4.62 -1.23 11.44
N LYS A 111 5.58 -0.44 10.97
CA LYS A 111 6.81 -0.12 11.69
C LYS A 111 6.47 0.45 13.05
N THR A 112 6.78 -0.28 14.10
CA THR A 112 6.97 0.27 15.44
C THR A 112 8.30 0.99 15.45
N SER A 113 8.24 2.32 15.47
CA SER A 113 9.39 3.20 15.61
C SER A 113 10.16 2.88 16.90
N ALA A 114 11.32 2.21 16.85
CA ALA A 114 12.28 2.05 17.96
C ALA A 114 11.72 1.65 19.36
N SER A 115 10.45 1.27 19.46
CA SER A 115 9.76 1.07 20.74
C SER A 115 10.09 -0.29 21.34
N SER A 116 10.62 -1.20 20.53
CA SER A 116 11.13 -2.51 20.93
C SER A 116 12.55 -2.48 21.51
N THR A 117 13.19 -1.31 21.61
CA THR A 117 14.56 -1.18 22.19
C THR A 117 14.66 -1.67 23.64
N GLY A 118 13.54 -1.66 24.38
CA GLY A 118 13.46 -2.20 25.75
C GLY A 118 13.27 -3.72 25.85
N VAL A 119 13.08 -4.44 24.74
CA VAL A 119 12.85 -5.89 24.76
C VAL A 119 14.20 -6.62 24.68
N TYR A 120 14.57 -7.32 25.76
CA TYR A 120 15.82 -8.06 25.85
C TYR A 120 15.60 -9.55 25.64
N HIS A 121 16.60 -10.20 25.04
CA HIS A 121 16.63 -11.65 24.95
C HIS A 121 16.80 -12.22 26.37
N PRO A 122 16.02 -13.25 26.79
CA PRO A 122 16.13 -13.81 28.14
C PRO A 122 17.53 -14.34 28.49
N ILE A 123 18.27 -14.81 27.48
CA ILE A 123 19.66 -15.25 27.63
C ILE A 123 20.61 -14.06 27.55
N HIS A 124 21.31 -13.78 28.64
CA HIS A 124 22.21 -12.63 28.78
C HIS A 124 23.36 -12.60 27.75
N ALA A 125 23.93 -13.76 27.41
CA ALA A 125 25.04 -13.85 26.45
C ALA A 125 24.70 -13.27 25.07
N PHE A 126 23.43 -13.35 24.66
CA PHE A 126 22.95 -12.83 23.37
C PHE A 126 23.26 -11.35 23.19
N LYS A 127 23.19 -10.54 24.26
CA LYS A 127 23.43 -9.11 24.19
C LYS A 127 24.87 -8.80 23.77
N GLY A 128 25.85 -9.46 24.39
CA GLY A 128 27.26 -9.27 24.05
C GLY A 128 27.56 -9.70 22.61
N GLU A 129 27.05 -10.87 22.21
CA GLU A 129 27.24 -11.38 20.84
C GLU A 129 26.64 -10.46 19.77
N ALA A 130 25.52 -9.80 20.06
CA ALA A 130 24.93 -8.80 19.17
C ALA A 130 25.74 -7.49 19.15
N GLU A 131 26.24 -7.02 20.30
CA GLU A 131 27.07 -5.80 20.39
C GLU A 131 28.39 -5.95 19.62
N ASP A 132 28.96 -7.15 19.58
CA ASP A 132 30.17 -7.47 18.80
C ASP A 132 29.99 -7.26 17.29
N LEU A 133 28.75 -7.23 16.80
CA LEU A 133 28.45 -6.99 15.38
C LEU A 133 28.42 -5.51 15.01
N ILE A 134 28.26 -4.61 15.98
CA ILE A 134 28.11 -3.17 15.75
C ILE A 134 29.22 -2.58 14.87
N PRO A 135 30.52 -2.91 15.06
CA PRO A 135 31.60 -2.37 14.22
C PRO A 135 31.51 -2.76 12.74
N PHE A 136 30.75 -3.81 12.41
CA PHE A 136 30.64 -4.34 11.04
C PHE A 136 29.37 -3.86 10.31
N ILE A 137 28.46 -3.17 11.02
CA ILE A 137 27.23 -2.66 10.42
C ILE A 137 27.56 -1.36 9.69
N ASP A 138 27.75 -1.48 8.38
CA ASP A 138 27.86 -0.33 7.50
C ASP A 138 26.50 0.38 7.33
N LEU A 139 26.43 1.64 7.75
CA LEU A 139 25.25 2.49 7.67
C LEU A 139 25.44 3.64 6.67
N SER A 140 26.52 3.60 5.89
CA SER A 140 26.91 4.63 4.91
C SER A 140 26.23 4.44 3.55
N THR A 141 24.94 4.11 3.54
CA THR A 141 24.17 3.97 2.29
C THR A 141 24.20 5.25 1.47
N SER A 142 24.79 5.21 0.28
CA SER A 142 24.62 6.24 -0.73
C SER A 142 23.23 6.07 -1.34
N TYR A 143 22.49 7.15 -1.53
CA TYR A 143 21.07 7.11 -1.94
C TYR A 143 20.91 6.57 -3.38
N GLN A 144 20.94 5.24 -3.55
CA GLN A 144 20.87 4.55 -4.84
C GLN A 144 19.47 3.99 -5.16
N HIS A 145 18.46 4.27 -4.33
CA HIS A 145 17.11 3.72 -4.49
C HIS A 145 16.53 3.91 -5.91
N LYS A 146 16.74 5.09 -6.52
CA LYS A 146 16.25 5.36 -7.89
C LYS A 146 16.96 4.48 -8.93
N GLN A 147 18.28 4.31 -8.81
CA GLN A 147 19.07 3.49 -9.71
C GLN A 147 18.72 2.01 -9.55
N THR A 148 18.65 1.50 -8.32
CA THR A 148 18.19 0.13 -8.04
C THR A 148 16.80 -0.12 -8.59
N LYS A 149 15.87 0.83 -8.45
CA LYS A 149 14.52 0.71 -9.02
C LYS A 149 14.59 0.56 -10.54
N GLN A 150 15.40 1.38 -11.23
CA GLN A 150 15.57 1.28 -12.68
C GLN A 150 16.17 -0.07 -13.08
N MET A 151 17.22 -0.54 -12.40
CA MET A 151 17.85 -1.82 -12.68
C MET A 151 16.90 -3.01 -12.44
N ALA A 152 16.13 -2.98 -11.35
CA ALA A 152 15.13 -4.01 -11.05
C ALA A 152 14.01 -4.04 -12.09
N LEU A 153 13.52 -2.87 -12.53
CA LEU A 153 12.55 -2.78 -13.62
C LEU A 153 13.14 -3.34 -14.92
N SER A 154 14.40 -3.05 -15.25
CA SER A 154 15.06 -3.63 -16.44
C SER A 154 15.22 -5.15 -16.33
N ARG A 155 15.64 -5.67 -15.16
CA ARG A 155 15.74 -7.10 -14.88
C ARG A 155 14.39 -7.80 -15.07
N ASP A 156 13.33 -7.20 -14.53
CA ASP A 156 11.98 -7.78 -14.48
C ASP A 156 11.12 -7.37 -15.67
N ARG A 157 11.70 -6.66 -16.66
CA ARG A 157 11.02 -6.10 -17.84
C ARG A 157 9.77 -5.28 -17.51
N CYS A 158 9.84 -4.48 -16.44
CA CYS A 158 8.73 -3.71 -15.89
C CYS A 158 7.53 -4.56 -15.44
N HIS A 159 7.70 -5.85 -15.14
CA HIS A 159 6.62 -6.69 -14.63
C HIS A 159 6.71 -6.86 -13.12
N CYS A 160 5.54 -7.03 -12.50
CA CYS A 160 5.47 -7.67 -11.21
C CYS A 160 6.00 -9.11 -11.32
N LEU A 161 7.02 -9.43 -10.53
CA LEU A 161 7.63 -10.77 -10.52
C LEU A 161 6.64 -11.87 -10.14
N LEU A 162 5.69 -11.59 -9.25
CA LEU A 162 4.72 -12.59 -8.78
C LEU A 162 3.51 -12.73 -9.70
N THR A 163 2.93 -11.64 -10.19
CA THR A 163 1.66 -11.70 -10.96
C THR A 163 1.85 -11.58 -12.46
N GLY A 164 3.04 -11.19 -12.92
CA GLY A 164 3.28 -10.92 -14.33
C GLY A 164 2.52 -9.71 -14.88
N GLN A 165 1.99 -8.84 -14.03
CA GLN A 165 1.34 -7.59 -14.47
C GLN A 165 2.42 -6.56 -14.85
N TYR A 166 2.29 -5.88 -15.98
CA TYR A 166 3.27 -4.87 -16.41
C TYR A 166 2.96 -3.48 -15.86
N ASP A 167 4.00 -2.68 -15.64
CA ASP A 167 3.93 -1.30 -15.19
C ASP A 167 3.73 -0.35 -16.39
N PRO A 168 2.55 0.30 -16.53
CA PRO A 168 2.26 1.13 -17.68
C PRO A 168 3.08 2.43 -17.70
N GLU A 169 3.56 2.92 -16.55
CA GLU A 169 4.35 4.16 -16.47
C GLU A 169 5.78 3.95 -17.01
N HIS A 170 6.31 2.74 -16.86
CA HIS A 170 7.72 2.45 -17.17
C HIS A 170 7.90 1.68 -18.49
N ILE A 171 6.86 1.01 -19.00
CA ILE A 171 6.98 0.19 -20.21
C ILE A 171 7.40 1.00 -21.44
N GLY A 172 6.91 2.25 -21.57
CA GLY A 172 7.28 3.15 -22.67
C GLY A 172 8.73 3.62 -22.63
N SER A 173 9.38 3.57 -21.45
CA SER A 173 10.77 3.98 -21.28
C SER A 173 11.79 2.90 -21.64
N LEU A 174 11.36 1.65 -21.80
CA LEU A 174 12.25 0.52 -22.08
C LEU A 174 12.74 0.45 -23.54
N GLY A 175 12.20 1.29 -24.44
CA GLY A 175 12.56 1.25 -25.86
C GLY A 175 12.24 -0.07 -26.55
N LEU A 176 11.25 -0.82 -26.05
CA LEU A 176 10.83 -2.10 -26.61
C LEU A 176 10.29 -1.91 -28.02
N SER A 177 10.55 -2.88 -28.90
CA SER A 177 9.91 -2.92 -30.21
C SER A 177 8.38 -3.12 -30.08
N ASP A 178 7.61 -2.70 -31.08
CA ASP A 178 6.14 -2.86 -31.07
C ASP A 178 5.71 -4.31 -30.87
N SER A 179 6.47 -5.27 -31.40
CA SER A 179 6.21 -6.70 -31.23
C SER A 179 6.47 -7.16 -29.79
N GLU A 180 7.51 -6.66 -29.12
CA GLU A 180 7.79 -6.93 -27.71
C GLU A 180 6.77 -6.27 -26.78
N LEU A 181 6.32 -5.06 -27.12
CA LEU A 181 5.25 -4.36 -26.41
C LEU A 181 3.93 -5.13 -26.52
N LEU A 182 3.59 -5.61 -27.72
CA LEU A 182 2.40 -6.44 -27.96
C LEU A 182 2.45 -7.76 -27.19
N ARG A 183 3.59 -8.45 -27.16
CA ARG A 183 3.78 -9.66 -26.35
C ARG A 183 3.61 -9.38 -24.86
N THR A 184 4.18 -8.27 -24.39
CA THR A 184 4.05 -7.82 -23.00
C THR A 184 2.59 -7.54 -22.62
N LYS A 185 1.82 -6.91 -23.52
CA LYS A 185 0.38 -6.65 -23.33
C LYS A 185 -0.47 -7.91 -23.39
N HIS A 186 -0.10 -8.90 -24.21
CA HIS A 186 -0.84 -10.14 -24.38
C HIS A 186 -0.79 -11.05 -23.13
N ASP A 187 0.22 -10.88 -22.28
CA ASP A 187 0.46 -11.76 -21.13
C ASP A 187 -0.34 -11.40 -19.86
N GLY A 188 -1.00 -10.24 -19.80
CA GLY A 188 -1.86 -9.90 -18.66
C GLY A 188 -2.26 -8.42 -18.49
N SER A 189 -2.98 -8.16 -17.41
CA SER A 189 -3.42 -6.83 -16.98
C SER A 189 -2.24 -5.92 -16.59
N SER A 190 -2.38 -4.61 -16.74
CA SER A 190 -1.43 -3.61 -16.21
C SER A 190 -1.63 -3.34 -14.72
N ALA A 191 -0.54 -3.12 -13.98
CA ALA A 191 -0.58 -2.61 -12.62
C ALA A 191 0.66 -1.79 -12.32
N LYS A 192 0.51 -0.69 -11.57
CA LYS A 192 1.65 0.07 -11.06
C LYS A 192 2.52 -0.83 -10.18
N THR A 193 3.84 -0.74 -10.37
CA THR A 193 4.81 -1.55 -9.63
C THR A 193 5.67 -0.69 -8.71
N ASN A 194 6.16 -1.34 -7.66
CA ASN A 194 7.05 -0.78 -6.67
C ASN A 194 8.28 -1.68 -6.52
N LEU A 195 9.40 -1.04 -6.17
CA LEU A 195 10.58 -1.74 -5.68
C LEU A 195 10.31 -2.15 -4.23
N VAL A 196 10.50 -3.42 -3.93
CA VAL A 196 10.27 -4.02 -2.60
C VAL A 196 11.55 -4.67 -2.14
N HIS A 197 12.02 -4.30 -0.95
CA HIS A 197 13.18 -4.95 -0.35
C HIS A 197 12.75 -6.20 0.42
N ILE A 198 13.49 -7.30 0.26
CA ILE A 198 13.29 -8.50 1.08
C ILE A 198 13.75 -8.19 2.50
N PHE A 199 15.03 -7.84 2.69
CA PHE A 199 15.52 -7.22 3.93
C PHE A 199 15.27 -5.71 3.87
N PRO A 200 14.46 -5.16 4.79
CA PRO A 200 14.03 -3.78 4.70
C PRO A 200 15.18 -2.78 4.81
N ARG A 201 15.10 -1.73 4.00
CA ARG A 201 16.02 -0.58 4.01
C ARG A 201 16.18 0.10 5.37
N THR A 202 15.25 -0.08 6.31
CA THR A 202 15.34 0.49 7.66
C THR A 202 16.49 -0.03 8.50
N LEU A 203 17.08 -1.16 8.10
CA LEU A 203 18.26 -1.74 8.73
C LEU A 203 19.54 -0.94 8.45
N THR A 204 19.53 -0.03 7.47
CA THR A 204 20.70 0.76 7.08
C THR A 204 20.39 2.24 6.83
N GLU A 205 19.19 2.58 6.33
CA GLU A 205 18.81 3.96 5.99
C GLU A 205 18.42 4.83 7.20
N ASN A 206 18.54 6.15 7.00
CA ASN A 206 18.09 7.21 7.91
C ASN A 206 18.66 7.05 9.32
N PHE A 207 19.94 6.71 9.39
CA PHE A 207 20.62 6.46 10.64
C PHE A 207 21.67 7.54 10.94
N ASN A 208 21.56 8.18 12.12
CA ASN A 208 22.59 9.04 12.65
C ASN A 208 23.22 8.34 13.88
N PRO A 209 24.48 7.86 13.77
CA PRO A 209 25.13 7.13 14.86
C PRO A 209 25.20 7.87 16.18
N ARG A 210 25.25 9.20 16.17
CA ARG A 210 25.32 10.00 17.40
C ARG A 210 23.97 10.16 18.10
N LYS A 211 22.85 9.95 17.38
CA LYS A 211 21.49 10.17 17.90
C LYS A 211 20.69 8.88 18.10
N ASN A 212 21.09 7.79 17.45
CA ASN A 212 20.28 6.59 17.30
C ASN A 212 20.91 5.33 17.92
N SER A 213 21.68 5.44 19.02
CA SER A 213 22.31 4.26 19.65
C SER A 213 21.33 3.12 19.97
N PRO A 214 20.09 3.36 20.46
CA PRO A 214 19.16 2.25 20.71
C PRO A 214 18.72 1.56 19.42
N LYS A 215 18.57 2.31 18.31
CA LYS A 215 18.25 1.73 17.00
C LYS A 215 19.42 0.89 16.48
N LEU A 216 20.67 1.27 16.73
CA LEU A 216 21.84 0.47 16.35
C LEU A 216 21.89 -0.86 17.11
N GLU A 217 21.65 -0.83 18.42
CA GLU A 217 21.54 -2.05 19.22
C GLU A 217 20.42 -2.95 18.71
N TRP A 218 19.26 -2.37 18.38
CA TRP A 218 18.16 -3.14 17.79
C TRP A 218 18.55 -3.75 16.44
N ILE A 219 19.14 -2.96 15.52
CA ILE A 219 19.64 -3.46 14.21
C ILE A 219 20.65 -4.60 14.43
N ALA A 220 21.57 -4.45 15.38
CA ALA A 220 22.58 -5.45 15.69
C ALA A 220 21.96 -6.76 16.19
N ARG A 221 20.89 -6.68 17.01
CA ARG A 221 20.13 -7.88 17.43
C ARG A 221 19.40 -8.54 16.28
N VAL A 222 18.81 -7.76 15.36
CA VAL A 222 18.18 -8.31 14.15
C VAL A 222 19.22 -9.06 13.31
N TRP A 223 20.37 -8.44 13.04
CA TRP A 223 21.42 -9.08 12.27
C TRP A 223 22.00 -10.31 12.97
N HIS A 224 22.17 -10.26 14.29
CA HIS A 224 22.60 -11.41 15.08
C HIS A 224 21.61 -12.59 14.96
N LEU A 225 20.29 -12.32 15.04
CA LEU A 225 19.27 -13.34 14.79
C LEU A 225 19.38 -13.91 13.38
N VAL A 226 19.52 -13.04 12.37
CA VAL A 226 19.61 -13.44 10.97
C VAL A 226 20.82 -14.36 10.72
N GLN A 227 21.97 -14.02 11.28
CA GLN A 227 23.17 -14.85 11.22
C GLN A 227 23.01 -16.16 11.97
N ARG A 228 22.48 -16.12 13.20
CA ARG A 228 22.33 -17.31 14.05
C ARG A 228 21.32 -18.31 13.50
N LEU A 229 20.23 -17.83 12.90
CA LEU A 229 19.12 -18.66 12.43
C LEU A 229 19.25 -19.10 10.97
N TRP A 230 19.85 -18.28 10.10
CA TRP A 230 19.94 -18.57 8.66
C TRP A 230 21.37 -18.55 8.11
N ASN A 231 22.39 -18.39 8.96
CA ASN A 231 23.80 -18.38 8.57
C ASN A 231 24.13 -17.33 7.49
N ILE A 232 23.46 -16.17 7.57
CA ILE A 232 23.75 -15.00 6.73
C ILE A 232 24.68 -14.10 7.54
N ASP A 233 25.98 -14.12 7.21
CA ASP A 233 27.00 -13.36 7.92
C ASP A 233 27.12 -11.94 7.35
N MET A 234 26.73 -10.95 8.14
CA MET A 234 26.84 -9.53 7.81
C MET A 234 28.30 -9.03 7.72
N ARG A 235 29.26 -9.79 8.26
CA ARG A 235 30.70 -9.48 8.16
C ARG A 235 31.26 -9.83 6.79
N ASP A 236 30.52 -10.55 5.96
CA ASP A 236 30.91 -10.81 4.59
C ASP A 236 30.80 -9.52 3.75
N GLN A 237 31.89 -8.76 3.73
CA GLN A 237 31.98 -7.48 3.04
C GLN A 237 32.11 -7.61 1.50
N HIS A 238 32.36 -8.82 0.98
CA HIS A 238 32.68 -9.06 -0.42
C HIS A 238 31.76 -10.11 -1.08
N GLY A 239 30.89 -10.75 -0.32
CA GLY A 239 29.95 -11.74 -0.83
C GLY A 239 28.79 -11.14 -1.62
N ALA A 240 28.23 -11.96 -2.50
CA ALA A 240 27.01 -11.68 -3.26
C ALA A 240 25.75 -11.50 -2.37
N ASP A 241 25.88 -11.76 -1.07
CA ASP A 241 24.81 -11.64 -0.08
C ASP A 241 25.06 -10.48 0.92
N LYS A 242 25.93 -9.49 0.59
CA LYS A 242 26.18 -8.31 1.44
C LYS A 242 24.90 -7.49 1.64
N LEU A 243 24.48 -7.26 2.88
CA LEU A 243 23.22 -6.55 3.21
C LEU A 243 23.41 -5.24 4.00
N THR A 244 24.65 -4.82 4.25
CA THR A 244 24.98 -3.54 4.92
C THR A 244 25.50 -2.51 3.91
N GLY A 245 25.42 -1.22 4.26
CA GLY A 245 25.75 -0.13 3.36
C GLY A 245 24.94 -0.22 2.06
N ASP A 246 25.59 0.05 0.92
CA ASP A 246 24.97 -0.05 -0.41
C ASP A 246 24.48 -1.46 -0.76
N GLY A 247 24.97 -2.50 -0.08
CA GLY A 247 24.53 -3.88 -0.27
C GLY A 247 23.04 -4.10 0.02
N ILE A 248 22.41 -3.27 0.85
CA ILE A 248 20.96 -3.33 1.09
C ILE A 248 20.15 -3.11 -0.20
N HIS A 249 20.72 -2.37 -1.16
CA HIS A 249 20.10 -1.99 -2.43
C HIS A 249 20.48 -2.92 -3.58
N GLN A 250 21.17 -4.03 -3.32
CA GLN A 250 21.51 -5.00 -4.35
C GLN A 250 20.26 -5.63 -4.96
N LEU A 251 20.32 -5.97 -6.26
CA LEU A 251 19.21 -6.59 -6.98
C LEU A 251 18.73 -7.89 -6.34
N ARG A 252 19.64 -8.66 -5.76
CA ARG A 252 19.36 -9.90 -5.02
C ARG A 252 18.50 -9.69 -3.76
N ASN A 253 18.43 -8.47 -3.22
CA ASN A 253 17.60 -8.11 -2.07
C ASN A 253 16.30 -7.38 -2.47
N VAL A 254 15.97 -7.26 -3.76
CA VAL A 254 14.79 -6.51 -4.21
C VAL A 254 13.93 -7.27 -5.21
N LEU A 255 12.63 -7.02 -5.11
CA LEU A 255 11.56 -7.53 -5.96
C LEU A 255 10.86 -6.35 -6.65
N THR A 256 10.44 -6.52 -7.89
CA THR A 256 9.44 -5.63 -8.52
C THR A 256 8.06 -6.23 -8.27
N LEU A 257 7.22 -5.59 -7.46
CA LEU A 257 5.88 -6.08 -7.10
C LEU A 257 4.80 -5.05 -7.46
N SER A 258 3.62 -5.50 -7.89
CA SER A 258 2.47 -4.60 -8.02
C SER A 258 2.07 -4.03 -6.65
N VAL A 259 1.46 -2.85 -6.61
CA VAL A 259 1.13 -2.15 -5.36
C VAL A 259 0.39 -3.05 -4.35
N GLY A 260 -0.62 -3.81 -4.80
CA GLY A 260 -1.39 -4.71 -3.92
C GLY A 260 -0.56 -5.86 -3.36
N ILE A 261 0.33 -6.42 -4.18
CA ILE A 261 1.20 -7.54 -3.78
C ILE A 261 2.34 -7.07 -2.87
N HIS A 262 2.90 -5.89 -3.13
CA HIS A 262 3.84 -5.23 -2.23
C HIS A 262 3.22 -5.05 -0.85
N ALA A 263 2.00 -4.50 -0.78
CA ALA A 263 1.31 -4.34 0.50
C ALA A 263 1.11 -5.69 1.22
N SER A 264 0.75 -6.73 0.49
CA SER A 264 0.58 -8.09 1.03
C SER A 264 1.90 -8.66 1.55
N PHE A 265 3.01 -8.41 0.85
CA PHE A 265 4.35 -8.87 1.21
C PHE A 265 4.84 -8.21 2.50
N ASP A 266 4.64 -6.90 2.63
CA ASP A 266 4.96 -6.16 3.85
C ASP A 266 3.98 -6.50 5.00
N GLU A 267 2.76 -6.94 4.72
CA GLU A 267 1.80 -7.42 5.72
C GLU A 267 2.07 -8.89 6.13
N LEU A 268 3.17 -9.48 5.66
CA LEU A 268 3.58 -10.88 5.87
C LEU A 268 2.49 -11.89 5.45
N SER A 269 1.65 -11.49 4.49
CA SER A 269 0.49 -12.26 4.05
C SER A 269 0.69 -13.00 2.75
N VAL A 270 1.82 -12.79 2.07
CA VAL A 270 2.29 -13.54 0.90
C VAL A 270 3.78 -13.81 1.04
N TRP A 271 4.24 -15.01 0.67
CA TRP A 271 5.64 -15.39 0.72
C TRP A 271 6.02 -16.35 -0.41
N CYS A 272 7.32 -16.43 -0.69
CA CYS A 272 7.88 -17.29 -1.73
C CYS A 272 8.63 -18.45 -1.09
N ASN A 273 8.08 -19.66 -1.21
CA ASN A 273 8.67 -20.88 -0.68
C ASN A 273 9.47 -21.60 -1.77
N SER A 274 10.52 -22.32 -1.38
CA SER A 274 11.28 -23.19 -2.27
C SER A 274 11.55 -24.50 -1.54
N ASN A 275 11.33 -25.62 -2.23
CA ASN A 275 11.64 -26.95 -1.69
C ASN A 275 13.03 -27.41 -2.17
N LYS A 276 13.61 -28.41 -1.50
CA LYS A 276 14.94 -28.95 -1.84
C LYS A 276 15.04 -29.38 -3.31
N ASP A 277 13.94 -29.86 -3.87
CA ASP A 277 13.84 -30.37 -5.24
C ASP A 277 13.52 -29.29 -6.28
N SER A 278 13.31 -28.04 -5.85
CA SER A 278 12.99 -26.92 -6.74
C SER A 278 14.23 -26.54 -7.52
N LYS A 279 14.04 -26.33 -8.83
CA LYS A 279 15.05 -25.70 -9.67
C LYS A 279 15.46 -24.36 -9.07
N GLU A 280 16.69 -23.96 -9.34
CA GLU A 280 17.17 -22.64 -8.92
C GLU A 280 16.22 -21.55 -9.45
N ASN A 281 15.85 -20.61 -8.58
CA ASN A 281 14.89 -19.53 -8.84
C ASN A 281 13.45 -19.95 -9.14
N HIS A 282 13.06 -21.20 -8.85
CA HIS A 282 11.66 -21.64 -8.85
C HIS A 282 11.08 -21.57 -7.44
N TYR A 283 9.88 -20.98 -7.32
CA TYR A 283 9.22 -20.73 -6.05
C TYR A 283 7.73 -21.08 -6.13
N PHE A 284 7.23 -21.61 -5.01
CA PHE A 284 5.80 -21.69 -4.72
C PHE A 284 5.40 -20.43 -3.98
N VAL A 285 4.50 -19.63 -4.55
CA VAL A 285 3.97 -18.45 -3.86
C VAL A 285 2.76 -18.88 -3.06
N GLU A 286 2.81 -18.62 -1.77
CA GLU A 286 1.75 -18.95 -0.82
C GLU A 286 1.26 -17.66 -0.15
N ALA A 287 0.01 -17.64 0.29
CA ALA A 287 -0.56 -16.53 1.03
C ALA A 287 -1.63 -17.03 2.00
N ILE A 288 -2.00 -16.17 2.94
CA ILE A 288 -3.11 -16.43 3.89
C ILE A 288 -4.43 -16.63 3.15
N TYR A 289 -4.65 -15.83 2.11
CA TYR A 289 -5.89 -15.84 1.34
C TYR A 289 -5.68 -16.65 0.07
N PRO A 290 -6.70 -17.41 -0.40
CA PRO A 290 -6.61 -18.16 -1.64
C PRO A 290 -6.11 -17.27 -2.78
N ILE A 291 -4.88 -17.51 -3.24
CA ILE A 291 -4.30 -16.78 -4.37
C ILE A 291 -4.76 -17.36 -5.71
N ASP A 292 -5.69 -18.32 -5.70
CA ASP A 292 -6.20 -18.99 -6.91
C ASP A 292 -6.76 -18.01 -7.96
N MET A 293 -6.92 -16.74 -7.60
CA MET A 293 -7.40 -15.66 -8.44
C MET A 293 -6.29 -14.78 -9.05
N LEU A 294 -5.03 -15.02 -8.70
CA LEU A 294 -3.89 -14.39 -9.36
C LEU A 294 -3.14 -15.45 -10.16
N LYS A 295 -2.88 -15.13 -11.42
CA LYS A 295 -1.97 -15.91 -12.26
C LYS A 295 -0.54 -15.71 -11.73
N ILE A 296 -0.14 -16.55 -10.78
CA ILE A 296 1.18 -16.49 -10.18
C ILE A 296 2.23 -17.01 -11.17
N ARG A 297 3.37 -16.32 -11.25
CA ARG A 297 4.59 -16.77 -11.91
C ARG A 297 5.49 -17.45 -10.88
N PRO A 298 5.69 -18.77 -10.96
CA PRO A 298 6.55 -19.49 -10.01
C PRO A 298 8.04 -19.32 -10.31
N ASP A 299 8.41 -18.96 -11.54
CA ASP A 299 9.81 -18.84 -11.98
C ASP A 299 10.31 -17.40 -11.95
N PHE A 300 11.30 -17.13 -11.11
CA PHE A 300 12.05 -15.86 -11.14
C PHE A 300 13.20 -15.99 -12.12
N SER A 301 12.87 -15.95 -13.41
CA SER A 301 13.86 -15.86 -14.47
C SER A 301 13.87 -14.46 -15.08
N THR A 302 15.06 -13.95 -15.40
CA THR A 302 15.19 -12.81 -16.28
C THR A 302 15.61 -13.28 -17.67
N MET A 303 15.06 -12.63 -18.70
CA MET A 303 15.50 -12.81 -20.08
C MET A 303 16.61 -11.82 -20.46
N ASN A 304 17.05 -10.96 -19.53
CA ASN A 304 18.21 -10.11 -19.74
C ASN A 304 19.46 -10.86 -19.25
N PRO A 305 20.40 -11.23 -20.15
CA PRO A 305 21.61 -11.96 -19.79
C PRO A 305 22.46 -11.26 -18.72
N GLU A 306 22.42 -9.92 -18.66
CA GLU A 306 23.20 -9.13 -17.70
C GLU A 306 22.76 -9.36 -16.25
N PHE A 307 21.50 -9.72 -16.03
CA PHE A 307 20.92 -9.85 -14.68
C PHE A 307 20.65 -11.29 -14.25
N VAL A 308 21.14 -12.30 -14.99
CA VAL A 308 20.88 -13.73 -14.70
C VAL A 308 21.33 -14.10 -13.29
N ASN A 309 22.41 -13.50 -12.80
CA ASN A 309 22.95 -13.73 -11.45
C ASN A 309 22.36 -12.78 -10.38
N ASP A 310 21.49 -11.86 -10.78
CA ASP A 310 20.96 -10.76 -9.95
C ASP A 310 19.46 -10.90 -9.66
N VAL A 311 18.92 -12.09 -9.90
CA VAL A 311 17.57 -12.46 -9.45
C VAL A 311 17.49 -12.48 -7.91
N PRO A 312 16.29 -12.29 -7.33
CA PRO A 312 16.12 -12.27 -5.88
C PRO A 312 16.73 -13.49 -5.19
N SER A 313 17.50 -13.29 -4.12
CA SER A 313 18.21 -14.37 -3.44
C SER A 313 17.23 -15.33 -2.79
N ARG A 314 17.33 -16.62 -3.16
CA ARG A 314 16.59 -17.72 -2.52
C ARG A 314 16.77 -17.75 -1.01
N LYS A 315 17.99 -17.47 -0.52
CA LYS A 315 18.27 -17.44 0.93
C LYS A 315 17.45 -16.35 1.62
N PHE A 316 17.38 -15.15 1.05
CA PHE A 316 16.66 -14.02 1.64
C PHE A 316 15.16 -14.26 1.64
N LEU A 317 14.62 -14.77 0.52
CA LEU A 317 13.21 -15.15 0.42
C LEU A 317 12.84 -16.24 1.43
N LYS A 318 13.76 -17.19 1.71
CA LYS A 318 13.53 -18.21 2.73
C LYS A 318 13.42 -17.64 4.15
N VAL A 319 14.22 -16.61 4.48
CA VAL A 319 14.09 -15.89 5.76
C VAL A 319 12.69 -15.29 5.88
N HIS A 320 12.28 -14.52 4.87
CA HIS A 320 10.96 -13.89 4.83
C HIS A 320 9.82 -14.92 4.90
N ALA A 321 9.91 -16.02 4.15
CA ALA A 321 8.90 -17.08 4.15
C ALA A 321 8.72 -17.74 5.52
N VAL A 322 9.82 -18.11 6.19
CA VAL A 322 9.74 -18.71 7.54
C VAL A 322 9.09 -17.74 8.54
N ILE A 323 9.43 -16.45 8.45
CA ILE A 323 8.85 -15.42 9.33
C ILE A 323 7.35 -15.23 9.03
N CYS A 324 6.95 -15.19 7.76
CA CYS A 324 5.54 -15.13 7.37
C CYS A 324 4.77 -16.34 7.91
N GLN A 325 5.25 -17.55 7.63
CA GLN A 325 4.60 -18.78 8.08
C GLN A 325 4.46 -18.83 9.62
N ALA A 326 5.53 -18.48 10.35
CA ALA A 326 5.48 -18.44 11.80
C ALA A 326 4.53 -17.37 12.33
N PHE A 327 4.51 -16.18 11.72
CA PHE A 327 3.63 -15.09 12.11
C PHE A 327 2.15 -15.44 11.88
N GLN A 328 1.83 -16.01 10.72
CA GLN A 328 0.45 -16.35 10.38
C GLN A 328 -0.08 -17.51 11.20
N HIS A 329 0.67 -18.60 11.31
CA HIS A 329 0.18 -19.82 11.95
C HIS A 329 0.21 -19.76 13.48
N SER A 330 1.04 -18.91 14.07
CA SER A 330 0.97 -18.62 15.52
C SER A 330 -0.19 -17.71 15.91
N GLN A 331 -0.81 -17.04 14.93
CA GLN A 331 -1.83 -16.01 15.12
C GLN A 331 -1.37 -14.81 15.98
N VAL A 332 -0.06 -14.62 16.16
CA VAL A 332 0.48 -13.55 17.01
C VAL A 332 0.09 -12.15 16.53
N GLY A 333 -0.18 -11.99 15.23
CA GLY A 333 -0.70 -10.75 14.66
C GLY A 333 -2.01 -10.28 15.30
N SER A 334 -2.88 -11.21 15.71
CA SER A 334 -4.15 -10.87 16.37
C SER A 334 -3.95 -10.20 17.73
N VAL A 335 -2.93 -10.61 18.49
CA VAL A 335 -2.65 -10.04 19.83
C VAL A 335 -1.72 -8.84 19.74
N HIS A 336 -0.69 -8.96 18.91
CA HIS A 336 0.39 -7.98 18.80
C HIS A 336 -0.07 -6.70 18.09
N TYR A 337 -1.02 -6.80 17.15
CA TYR A 337 -1.52 -5.64 16.40
C TYR A 337 -2.98 -5.26 16.65
N ASN A 338 -3.86 -6.14 17.16
CA ASN A 338 -5.26 -5.78 17.43
C ASN A 338 -5.56 -5.41 18.90
N SER A 339 -4.62 -5.54 19.84
CA SER A 339 -4.84 -5.19 21.26
C SER A 339 -5.02 -3.69 21.55
N LYS A 340 -5.07 -2.84 20.52
CA LYS A 340 -5.39 -1.41 20.66
C LYS A 340 -6.81 -1.03 20.27
N ASP A 341 -7.59 -1.89 19.60
CA ASP A 341 -8.69 -1.36 18.78
C ASP A 341 -10.09 -1.98 18.93
N ILE A 342 -10.39 -3.03 19.71
CA ILE A 342 -11.76 -3.61 19.60
C ILE A 342 -12.39 -4.01 20.93
N SER A 343 -13.43 -3.27 21.36
CA SER A 343 -14.50 -3.84 22.19
C SER A 343 -15.89 -3.31 21.82
N THR A 344 -16.81 -4.27 21.64
CA THR A 344 -18.29 -4.25 21.72
C THR A 344 -19.13 -3.48 20.70
N ILE A 345 -19.90 -4.19 19.85
CA ILE A 345 -21.27 -3.82 19.42
C ILE A 345 -22.13 -5.09 19.20
N SER A 346 -23.37 -5.06 19.71
CA SER A 346 -24.43 -6.08 19.62
C SER A 346 -25.24 -5.99 18.31
N LEU A 347 -25.74 -7.15 17.86
CA LEU A 347 -26.30 -7.40 16.53
C LEU A 347 -27.80 -7.66 16.60
N ASP A 348 -28.64 -6.63 16.59
CA ASP A 348 -30.08 -6.77 16.37
C ASP A 348 -30.56 -5.52 15.62
N ASP A 349 -30.72 -5.62 14.30
CA ASP A 349 -31.81 -5.01 13.50
C ASP A 349 -31.49 -4.93 11.98
N LEU A 350 -32.42 -5.53 11.23
CA LEU A 350 -32.92 -5.16 9.89
C LEU A 350 -32.29 -5.76 8.61
N ILE A 351 -33.00 -6.78 8.12
CA ILE A 351 -33.22 -7.30 6.75
C ILE A 351 -34.22 -6.33 6.02
N ASP A 352 -34.24 -5.98 4.73
CA ASP A 352 -34.30 -6.75 3.46
C ASP A 352 -34.20 -5.76 2.27
N LEU A 353 -33.48 -6.05 1.16
CA LEU A 353 -33.75 -5.54 -0.21
C LEU A 353 -32.94 -6.32 -1.29
N PRO A 354 -33.46 -6.53 -2.51
CA PRO A 354 -32.91 -7.48 -3.48
C PRO A 354 -31.80 -6.89 -4.38
N VAL A 355 -30.77 -7.69 -4.62
CA VAL A 355 -29.62 -7.38 -5.49
C VAL A 355 -29.91 -7.86 -6.92
N GLY A 356 -29.85 -6.95 -7.89
CA GLY A 356 -29.90 -7.27 -9.33
C GLY A 356 -28.51 -7.44 -9.93
N ASN A 357 -28.31 -8.52 -10.69
CA ASN A 357 -27.10 -8.81 -11.46
C ASN A 357 -27.02 -7.97 -12.74
N VAL A 358 -25.86 -7.34 -12.98
CA VAL A 358 -25.52 -6.75 -14.29
C VAL A 358 -24.03 -7.00 -14.54
N ASP A 359 -23.72 -8.05 -15.32
CA ASP A 359 -22.39 -8.31 -15.86
C ASP A 359 -22.34 -7.81 -17.31
N ALA A 360 -21.57 -6.74 -17.54
CA ALA A 360 -21.11 -6.37 -18.88
C ALA A 360 -19.71 -5.75 -18.77
N PRO A 361 -18.72 -6.18 -19.59
CA PRO A 361 -17.39 -5.61 -19.58
C PRO A 361 -17.41 -4.23 -20.26
N LEU A 362 -16.93 -3.18 -19.57
CA LEU A 362 -16.61 -1.91 -20.21
C LEU A 362 -15.26 -2.04 -20.92
N GLU A 363 -15.25 -1.91 -22.24
CA GLU A 363 -14.03 -1.65 -23.01
C GLU A 363 -13.57 -0.20 -22.74
N SER A 364 -12.37 -0.03 -22.20
CA SER A 364 -11.77 1.29 -21.94
C SER A 364 -10.97 1.79 -23.15
N PRO A 365 -11.19 3.01 -23.65
CA PRO A 365 -10.29 3.64 -24.62
C PRO A 365 -8.96 4.00 -23.95
N ASP A 366 -7.86 3.87 -24.70
CA ASP A 366 -6.48 4.16 -24.28
C ASP A 366 -6.34 5.62 -23.76
N PRO A 367 -6.12 5.85 -22.45
CA PRO A 367 -6.20 7.19 -21.85
C PRO A 367 -4.92 8.03 -22.02
N PHE A 368 -3.81 7.46 -22.51
CA PHE A 368 -2.49 8.12 -22.42
C PHE A 368 -2.07 8.92 -23.65
N ASN A 369 -2.90 9.07 -24.68
CA ASN A 369 -2.56 9.83 -25.89
C ASN A 369 -3.30 11.19 -26.04
N ARG A 370 -4.07 11.62 -25.03
CA ARG A 370 -4.88 12.87 -25.14
C ARG A 370 -4.09 14.17 -25.21
N LEU A 371 -2.81 14.18 -24.81
CA LEU A 371 -1.93 15.32 -25.09
C LEU A 371 -1.73 15.56 -26.60
N ARG A 372 -2.00 14.56 -27.45
CA ARG A 372 -1.93 14.69 -28.92
C ARG A 372 -3.30 14.88 -29.56
N GLU A 373 -4.39 14.80 -28.82
CA GLU A 373 -5.72 15.04 -29.37
C GLU A 373 -5.89 16.54 -29.67
N PRO A 374 -6.37 16.94 -30.85
CA PRO A 374 -6.60 18.34 -31.16
C PRO A 374 -7.56 18.94 -30.13
N ILE A 375 -7.26 20.15 -29.68
CA ILE A 375 -8.14 20.90 -28.77
C ILE A 375 -9.49 21.07 -29.47
N PRO A 376 -10.63 20.82 -28.79
CA PRO A 376 -11.94 21.00 -29.39
C PRO A 376 -12.11 22.42 -29.95
N SER A 377 -12.84 22.55 -31.05
CA SER A 377 -13.28 23.88 -31.50
C SER A 377 -14.15 24.54 -30.44
N ASN A 378 -14.13 25.87 -30.37
CA ASN A 378 -14.93 26.63 -29.42
C ASN A 378 -16.43 26.28 -29.57
N PRO A 379 -17.06 25.65 -28.57
CA PRO A 379 -18.46 25.25 -28.65
C PRO A 379 -19.42 26.41 -28.36
N PHE A 380 -18.92 27.54 -27.86
CA PHE A 380 -19.71 28.71 -27.50
C PHE A 380 -19.93 29.61 -28.70
N ILE A 381 -21.05 30.33 -28.71
CA ILE A 381 -21.45 31.23 -29.81
C ILE A 381 -21.28 32.67 -29.34
N GLU A 382 -20.55 33.49 -30.09
CA GLU A 382 -20.20 34.87 -29.71
C GLU A 382 -21.40 35.74 -29.32
N ILE A 383 -22.50 35.67 -30.06
CA ILE A 383 -23.71 36.47 -29.78
C ILE A 383 -24.54 35.88 -28.64
N GLY A 384 -24.50 34.56 -28.45
CA GLY A 384 -25.33 33.85 -27.47
C GLY A 384 -24.70 33.76 -26.08
N ASP A 385 -23.37 33.65 -26.03
CA ASP A 385 -22.60 33.49 -24.81
C ASP A 385 -21.22 34.17 -24.95
N PRO A 386 -21.20 35.51 -24.97
CA PRO A 386 -19.98 36.27 -25.24
C PRO A 386 -18.91 36.02 -24.18
N GLU A 387 -19.29 35.81 -22.92
CA GLU A 387 -18.36 35.61 -21.81
C GLU A 387 -17.58 34.31 -21.95
N ARG A 388 -18.28 33.18 -22.19
CA ARG A 388 -17.62 31.89 -22.43
C ARG A 388 -16.87 31.86 -23.75
N TYR A 389 -17.45 32.46 -24.80
CA TYR A 389 -16.81 32.55 -26.11
C TYR A 389 -15.46 33.28 -26.04
N MET A 390 -15.42 34.45 -25.38
CA MET A 390 -14.19 35.22 -25.20
C MET A 390 -13.16 34.45 -24.39
N ALA A 391 -13.54 33.88 -23.24
CA ALA A 391 -12.61 33.14 -22.39
C ALA A 391 -12.00 31.94 -23.12
N TYR A 392 -12.83 31.14 -23.82
CA TYR A 392 -12.36 30.00 -24.60
C TYR A 392 -11.39 30.42 -25.70
N ASN A 393 -11.72 31.46 -26.47
CA ASN A 393 -10.85 31.95 -27.54
C ASN A 393 -9.53 32.51 -27.00
N ARG A 394 -9.51 33.12 -25.81
CA ARG A 394 -8.25 33.55 -25.18
C ARG A 394 -7.33 32.36 -24.89
N CYS A 395 -7.86 31.27 -24.32
CA CYS A 395 -7.08 30.06 -24.09
C CYS A 395 -6.69 29.34 -25.40
N LEU A 396 -7.57 29.34 -26.41
CA LEU A 396 -7.27 28.76 -27.72
C LEU A 396 -6.16 29.52 -28.45
N ASN A 397 -6.19 30.86 -28.39
CA ASN A 397 -5.13 31.71 -28.92
C ASN A 397 -3.82 31.49 -28.18
N LEU A 398 -3.86 31.27 -26.86
CA LEU A 398 -2.70 30.89 -26.05
C LEU A 398 -2.08 29.60 -26.60
N CYS A 399 -2.88 28.55 -26.78
CA CYS A 399 -2.41 27.28 -27.36
C CYS A 399 -1.86 27.44 -28.79
N SER A 400 -2.50 28.26 -29.62
CA SER A 400 -2.11 28.44 -31.03
C SER A 400 -0.82 29.26 -31.19
N SER A 401 -0.44 30.04 -30.18
CA SER A 401 0.77 30.85 -30.17
C SER A 401 2.04 30.11 -29.73
N LEU A 402 1.89 28.87 -29.23
CA LEU A 402 2.99 28.08 -28.67
C LEU A 402 3.65 27.20 -29.72
N ASN A 403 4.98 27.08 -29.61
CA ASN A 403 5.76 26.12 -30.40
C ASN A 403 5.69 24.72 -29.77
N THR A 404 6.10 23.70 -30.53
CA THR A 404 6.15 22.30 -30.07
C THR A 404 7.01 22.08 -28.83
N ASP A 405 7.99 22.96 -28.57
CA ASP A 405 8.93 22.84 -27.46
C ASP A 405 8.39 23.40 -26.13
N GLN A 406 7.17 23.97 -26.12
CA GLN A 406 6.53 24.60 -24.96
C GLN A 406 5.39 23.72 -24.40
N GLU A 407 5.71 22.46 -24.12
CA GLU A 407 4.72 21.46 -23.68
C GLU A 407 4.01 21.87 -22.38
N ARG A 408 4.72 22.48 -21.42
CA ARG A 408 4.15 22.90 -20.14
C ARG A 408 3.13 24.02 -20.31
N GLU A 409 3.44 25.03 -21.09
CA GLU A 409 2.53 26.15 -21.36
C GLU A 409 1.26 25.67 -22.08
N LEU A 410 1.42 24.69 -22.98
CA LEU A 410 0.29 24.05 -23.67
C LEU A 410 -0.59 23.27 -22.68
N GLU A 411 0.01 22.55 -21.73
CA GLU A 411 -0.73 21.87 -20.65
C GLU A 411 -1.52 22.87 -19.80
N LEU A 412 -0.90 23.98 -19.39
CA LEU A 412 -1.55 25.02 -18.59
C LEU A 412 -2.77 25.62 -19.33
N ALA A 413 -2.62 25.94 -20.61
CA ALA A 413 -3.70 26.48 -21.41
C ALA A 413 -4.86 25.47 -21.57
N ARG A 414 -4.54 24.18 -21.75
CA ARG A 414 -5.53 23.10 -21.83
C ARG A 414 -6.30 22.90 -20.54
N VAL A 415 -5.65 23.02 -19.38
CA VAL A 415 -6.34 22.91 -18.09
C VAL A 415 -7.47 23.94 -18.00
N LEU A 416 -7.22 25.20 -18.39
CA LEU A 416 -8.24 26.24 -18.39
C LEU A 416 -9.41 25.91 -19.34
N ILE A 417 -9.10 25.42 -20.54
CA ILE A 417 -10.10 24.99 -21.53
C ILE A 417 -11.00 23.89 -20.95
N PHE A 418 -10.40 22.83 -20.42
CA PHE A 418 -11.19 21.70 -19.90
C PHE A 418 -11.92 22.02 -18.61
N LEU A 419 -11.44 22.95 -17.78
CA LEU A 419 -12.22 23.46 -16.64
C LEU A 419 -13.50 24.16 -17.11
N MET A 420 -13.46 24.90 -18.23
CA MET A 420 -14.70 25.48 -18.78
C MET A 420 -15.65 24.41 -19.32
N LEU A 421 -15.12 23.43 -20.07
CA LEU A 421 -15.93 22.41 -20.74
C LEU A 421 -16.53 21.36 -19.79
N GLU A 422 -15.80 21.00 -18.74
CA GLU A 422 -16.17 19.94 -17.79
C GLU A 422 -16.62 20.55 -16.44
N ALA A 423 -17.02 21.83 -16.44
CA ALA A 423 -17.62 22.47 -15.28
C ALA A 423 -18.90 21.71 -14.88
N PRO A 424 -19.07 21.35 -13.59
CA PRO A 424 -20.22 20.56 -13.14
C PRO A 424 -21.53 21.36 -13.14
N CYS A 425 -21.46 22.68 -13.18
CA CYS A 425 -22.60 23.59 -13.25
C CYS A 425 -22.28 24.82 -14.13
N GLU A 426 -23.34 25.52 -14.52
CA GLU A 426 -23.27 26.74 -15.35
C GLU A 426 -22.53 27.87 -14.64
N GLU A 427 -22.78 28.04 -13.34
CA GLU A 427 -22.15 29.05 -12.49
C GLU A 427 -20.65 28.82 -12.39
N GLY A 428 -20.23 27.57 -12.22
CA GLY A 428 -18.82 27.18 -12.19
C GLY A 428 -18.10 27.45 -13.50
N CYS A 429 -18.77 27.17 -14.63
CA CYS A 429 -18.25 27.51 -15.96
C CYS A 429 -18.05 29.03 -16.09
N LEU A 430 -19.07 29.82 -15.74
CA LEU A 430 -19.01 31.28 -15.80
C LEU A 430 -17.95 31.86 -14.86
N PHE A 431 -17.77 31.27 -13.68
CA PHE A 431 -16.69 31.64 -12.75
C PHE A 431 -15.31 31.51 -13.41
N ILE A 432 -15.01 30.36 -14.03
CA ILE A 432 -13.74 30.17 -14.76
C ILE A 432 -13.60 31.18 -15.91
N CYS A 433 -14.67 31.41 -16.68
CA CYS A 433 -14.63 32.35 -17.80
C CYS A 433 -14.35 33.79 -17.34
N LYS A 434 -14.94 34.23 -16.24
CA LYS A 434 -14.69 35.54 -15.63
C LYS A 434 -13.22 35.70 -15.24
N GLU A 435 -12.68 34.72 -14.53
CA GLU A 435 -11.28 34.72 -14.09
C GLU A 435 -10.31 34.82 -15.28
N ILE A 436 -10.55 34.03 -16.33
CA ILE A 436 -9.77 34.09 -17.58
C ILE A 436 -9.88 35.47 -18.24
N ASN A 437 -11.09 36.04 -18.28
CA ASN A 437 -11.33 37.34 -18.90
C ASN A 437 -10.70 38.50 -18.09
N LEU A 438 -10.55 38.35 -16.78
CA LEU A 438 -9.91 39.35 -15.90
C LEU A 438 -8.39 39.35 -16.00
N CYS A 439 -7.75 38.25 -16.40
CA CYS A 439 -6.32 38.23 -16.71
C CYS A 439 -6.03 39.23 -17.83
N ARG A 440 -5.02 40.09 -17.67
CA ARG A 440 -4.61 41.09 -18.66
C ARG A 440 -3.55 40.56 -19.62
N PHE A 441 -2.66 39.71 -19.11
CA PHE A 441 -1.50 39.20 -19.84
C PHE A 441 -1.48 37.67 -19.88
N GLN A 442 -0.72 37.11 -20.81
CA GLN A 442 -0.56 35.65 -20.94
C GLN A 442 0.05 35.03 -19.68
N ASP A 443 1.02 35.70 -19.04
CA ASP A 443 1.64 35.25 -17.78
C ASP A 443 0.61 35.09 -16.65
N GLU A 444 -0.42 35.93 -16.61
CA GLU A 444 -1.49 35.82 -15.63
C GLU A 444 -2.39 34.60 -15.89
N LEU A 445 -2.62 34.24 -17.16
CA LEU A 445 -3.32 33.00 -17.53
C LEU A 445 -2.53 31.76 -17.12
N TYR A 446 -1.22 31.74 -17.33
CA TYR A 446 -0.38 30.63 -16.88
C TYR A 446 -0.40 30.50 -15.36
N ARG A 447 -0.26 31.60 -14.63
CA ARG A 447 -0.39 31.60 -13.15
C ARG A 447 -1.77 31.15 -12.69
N LEU A 448 -2.83 31.54 -13.39
CA LEU A 448 -4.20 31.13 -13.07
C LEU A 448 -4.35 29.61 -13.24
N ALA A 449 -3.82 29.05 -14.33
CA ALA A 449 -3.79 27.60 -14.53
C ALA A 449 -2.98 26.88 -13.45
N GLU A 450 -1.82 27.41 -13.06
CA GLU A 450 -1.02 26.85 -11.97
C GLU A 450 -1.76 26.85 -10.63
N VAL A 451 -2.49 27.93 -10.33
CA VAL A 451 -3.37 28.00 -9.14
C VAL A 451 -4.42 26.89 -9.19
N TYR A 452 -5.14 26.69 -10.30
CA TYR A 452 -6.12 25.61 -10.40
C TYR A 452 -5.51 24.22 -10.29
N ILE A 453 -4.35 23.98 -10.91
CA ILE A 453 -3.63 22.72 -10.76
C ILE A 453 -3.25 22.49 -9.30
N LYS A 454 -2.76 23.51 -8.61
CA LYS A 454 -2.23 23.40 -7.25
C LYS A 454 -3.30 23.27 -6.18
N TYR A 455 -4.43 23.94 -6.34
CA TYR A 455 -5.47 24.06 -5.32
C TYR A 455 -6.73 23.23 -5.63
N MET A 456 -6.90 22.71 -6.85
CA MET A 456 -7.98 21.77 -7.18
C MET A 456 -7.44 20.40 -7.63
N VAL A 457 -6.52 20.36 -8.60
CA VAL A 457 -6.04 19.08 -9.16
C VAL A 457 -5.13 18.34 -8.17
N ALA A 458 -4.16 19.02 -7.57
CA ALA A 458 -3.23 18.43 -6.61
C ALA A 458 -3.94 18.01 -5.31
N VAL A 459 -4.99 18.75 -4.94
CA VAL A 459 -5.87 18.36 -3.84
C VAL A 459 -6.49 17.00 -4.16
N SER A 460 -7.12 16.88 -5.32
CA SER A 460 -7.74 15.62 -5.78
C SER A 460 -6.73 14.47 -5.94
N LYS A 461 -5.42 14.76 -6.09
CA LYS A 461 -4.35 13.76 -6.14
C LYS A 461 -3.90 13.21 -4.79
N GLY A 462 -4.55 13.59 -3.69
CA GLY A 462 -4.09 13.23 -2.34
C GLY A 462 -2.73 13.82 -1.98
N SER A 463 -2.25 14.84 -2.72
CA SER A 463 -0.93 15.42 -2.48
C SER A 463 -0.95 16.21 -1.17
N THR A 464 -0.06 15.85 -0.24
CA THR A 464 0.07 16.57 1.03
C THR A 464 0.43 18.04 0.79
N PHE A 465 -0.07 18.90 1.67
CA PHE A 465 0.26 20.33 1.75
C PHE A 465 1.73 20.63 1.37
N ARG A 466 1.91 21.59 0.45
CA ARG A 466 3.23 22.12 0.06
C ARG A 466 3.36 23.57 0.54
N ASP A 467 4.50 23.91 1.12
CA ASP A 467 4.75 25.18 1.82
C ASP A 467 4.89 26.43 0.92
N HIS A 468 4.44 26.36 -0.32
CA HIS A 468 4.53 27.47 -1.26
C HIS A 468 3.14 28.06 -1.44
N TYR A 469 2.87 29.21 -0.82
CA TYR A 469 1.68 29.98 -1.13
C TYR A 469 1.88 30.70 -2.46
N GLU A 470 0.96 30.51 -3.41
CA GLU A 470 0.92 31.29 -4.64
C GLU A 470 -0.23 32.31 -4.56
N PRO A 471 0.04 33.61 -4.78
CA PRO A 471 -1.01 34.62 -4.85
C PRO A 471 -1.95 34.32 -6.03
N HIS A 472 -3.24 34.63 -5.86
CA HIS A 472 -4.20 34.53 -6.97
C HIS A 472 -3.93 35.66 -7.96
N PRO A 473 -3.81 35.41 -9.28
CA PRO A 473 -3.48 36.45 -10.25
C PRO A 473 -4.61 37.47 -10.41
N VAL A 474 -5.85 37.05 -10.17
CA VAL A 474 -7.03 37.91 -10.09
C VAL A 474 -7.35 38.08 -8.62
N ASN A 475 -7.08 39.26 -8.05
CA ASN A 475 -7.46 39.57 -6.67
C ASN A 475 -8.58 40.61 -6.69
N THR A 476 -9.79 40.19 -6.33
CA THR A 476 -10.96 41.06 -6.16
C THR A 476 -11.26 41.20 -4.67
N GLU A 477 -11.95 42.28 -4.28
CA GLU A 477 -12.42 42.44 -2.90
C GLU A 477 -13.30 41.26 -2.45
N GLU A 478 -14.10 40.72 -3.38
CA GLU A 478 -14.91 39.51 -3.17
C GLU A 478 -14.06 38.26 -2.87
N TYR A 479 -12.90 38.10 -3.52
CA TYR A 479 -11.98 36.99 -3.25
C TYR A 479 -11.42 37.07 -1.83
N ASP A 480 -10.99 38.25 -1.41
CA ASP A 480 -10.41 38.46 -0.07
C ASP A 480 -11.47 38.23 1.03
N ASP A 481 -12.72 38.66 0.79
CA ASP A 481 -13.85 38.41 1.71
C ASP A 481 -14.17 36.91 1.83
N GLN A 482 -14.26 36.20 0.71
CA GLN A 482 -14.50 34.75 0.72
C GLN A 482 -13.35 33.99 1.40
N MET A 483 -12.10 34.38 1.14
CA MET A 483 -10.94 33.81 1.79
C MET A 483 -10.98 34.02 3.31
N ALA A 484 -11.32 35.23 3.76
CA ALA A 484 -11.45 35.55 5.18
C ALA A 484 -12.54 34.70 5.85
N GLN A 485 -13.69 34.53 5.19
CA GLN A 485 -14.78 33.69 5.66
C GLN A 485 -14.35 32.23 5.86
N PHE A 486 -13.68 31.63 4.87
CA PHE A 486 -13.17 30.25 5.00
C PHE A 486 -12.10 30.13 6.08
N MET A 487 -11.22 31.11 6.21
CA MET A 487 -10.22 31.15 7.27
C MET A 487 -10.86 31.16 8.66
N GLU A 488 -11.93 31.92 8.87
CA GLU A 488 -12.71 31.94 10.11
C GLU A 488 -13.39 30.59 10.40
N ILE A 489 -13.99 29.98 9.38
CA ILE A 489 -14.61 28.64 9.48
C ILE A 489 -13.55 27.59 9.88
N LEU A 490 -12.35 27.63 9.32
CA LEU A 490 -11.27 26.70 9.66
C LEU A 490 -10.72 26.97 11.06
N ALA A 491 -10.59 28.24 11.45
CA ALA A 491 -10.10 28.65 12.75
C ALA A 491 -11.04 28.30 13.92
N SER A 492 -12.33 28.06 13.66
CA SER A 492 -13.34 27.73 14.68
C SER A 492 -13.54 26.22 14.91
N ARG A 493 -12.97 25.33 14.07
CA ARG A 493 -13.26 23.88 14.11
C ARG A 493 -12.40 23.03 15.04
N ARG A 494 -12.98 21.91 15.51
CA ARG A 494 -12.27 20.76 16.11
C ARG A 494 -12.18 19.64 15.08
N THR A 495 -11.02 19.01 14.91
CA THR A 495 -10.85 17.83 14.04
C THR A 495 -11.50 16.64 14.72
N ALA A 496 -12.54 16.07 14.11
CA ALA A 496 -13.04 14.75 14.48
C ALA A 496 -12.21 13.71 13.71
N ASN A 497 -11.60 12.76 14.41
CA ASN A 497 -10.99 11.62 13.75
C ASN A 497 -12.11 10.70 13.22
N ILE A 498 -11.84 9.98 12.14
CA ILE A 498 -12.68 8.85 11.70
C ILE A 498 -12.81 7.90 12.89
N SER A 499 -14.02 7.77 13.42
CA SER A 499 -14.29 6.71 14.39
C SER A 499 -14.30 5.38 13.65
N GLU A 500 -13.85 4.32 14.31
CA GLU A 500 -13.92 2.96 13.79
C GLU A 500 -15.37 2.53 13.45
N SER A 501 -16.34 3.13 14.15
CA SER A 501 -17.77 3.00 13.84
C SER A 501 -18.13 3.51 12.44
N PHE A 502 -17.43 4.54 11.94
CA PHE A 502 -17.67 5.06 10.59
C PHE A 502 -17.16 4.09 9.51
N LYS A 503 -15.96 3.51 9.68
CA LYS A 503 -15.45 2.51 8.72
C LYS A 503 -16.37 1.29 8.64
N SER A 504 -16.84 0.82 9.79
CA SER A 504 -17.79 -0.27 9.87
C SER A 504 -19.12 0.07 9.19
N LEU A 505 -19.62 1.30 9.35
CA LEU A 505 -20.82 1.79 8.68
C LEU A 505 -20.69 1.78 7.15
N ILE A 506 -19.58 2.29 6.61
CA ILE A 506 -19.36 2.32 5.15
C ILE A 506 -19.19 0.92 4.59
N MET A 507 -18.41 0.07 5.26
CA MET A 507 -18.27 -1.34 4.88
C MET A 507 -19.63 -2.05 4.92
N LYS A 508 -20.50 -1.74 5.90
CA LYS A 508 -21.86 -2.29 5.95
C LYS A 508 -22.70 -1.81 4.76
N ARG A 509 -22.69 -0.51 4.45
CA ARG A 509 -23.40 0.10 3.30
C ARG A 509 -23.01 -0.57 1.98
N ASP A 510 -21.72 -0.80 1.79
CA ASP A 510 -21.18 -1.35 0.53
C ASP A 510 -21.09 -2.89 0.55
N TYR A 511 -21.67 -3.54 1.56
CA TYR A 511 -21.67 -4.99 1.76
C TYR A 511 -20.26 -5.61 1.81
N GLY A 512 -19.27 -4.85 2.30
CA GLY A 512 -17.86 -5.27 2.34
C GLY A 512 -17.29 -5.51 0.95
N ARG A 513 -17.78 -4.78 -0.06
CA ARG A 513 -17.34 -4.91 -1.46
C ARG A 513 -16.82 -3.60 -2.02
N CYS A 514 -15.88 -3.70 -2.95
CA CYS A 514 -15.50 -2.60 -3.81
C CYS A 514 -16.70 -2.18 -4.66
N LEU A 515 -17.04 -0.90 -4.64
CA LEU A 515 -18.17 -0.36 -5.41
C LEU A 515 -18.01 -0.57 -6.92
N LEU A 516 -16.77 -0.58 -7.42
CA LEU A 516 -16.48 -0.66 -8.85
C LEU A 516 -16.19 -2.10 -9.32
N THR A 517 -15.31 -2.83 -8.64
CA THR A 517 -14.89 -4.18 -9.06
C THR A 517 -15.72 -5.29 -8.44
N LYS A 518 -16.60 -4.97 -7.49
CA LYS A 518 -17.44 -5.91 -6.72
C LYS A 518 -16.66 -6.93 -5.89
N LYS A 519 -15.34 -6.83 -5.82
CA LYS A 519 -14.47 -7.69 -5.01
C LYS A 519 -14.74 -7.49 -3.52
N TYR A 520 -14.65 -8.57 -2.75
CA TYR A 520 -14.92 -8.57 -1.33
C TYR A 520 -13.67 -8.29 -0.50
N ASP A 521 -13.83 -7.59 0.62
CA ASP A 521 -12.79 -7.51 1.63
C ASP A 521 -12.67 -8.86 2.36
N PRO A 522 -11.49 -9.48 2.41
CA PRO A 522 -11.33 -10.80 3.01
C PRO A 522 -11.62 -10.81 4.52
N VAL A 523 -11.31 -9.72 5.23
CA VAL A 523 -11.53 -9.61 6.69
C VAL A 523 -13.01 -9.43 7.01
N VAL A 524 -13.71 -8.59 6.24
CA VAL A 524 -15.16 -8.41 6.40
C VAL A 524 -15.91 -9.69 6.03
N HIS A 525 -15.45 -10.40 4.99
CA HIS A 525 -16.07 -11.66 4.58
C HIS A 525 -15.90 -12.75 5.62
N GLN A 526 -14.71 -12.92 6.22
CA GLN A 526 -14.46 -13.95 7.24
C GLN A 526 -15.42 -13.85 8.43
N LYS A 527 -15.81 -12.63 8.82
CA LYS A 527 -16.81 -12.39 9.89
C LYS A 527 -18.26 -12.67 9.48
N ARG A 528 -18.54 -12.87 8.19
CA ARG A 528 -19.89 -13.02 7.59
C ARG A 528 -20.12 -14.38 6.91
N VAL A 529 -19.14 -15.29 6.91
CA VAL A 529 -19.22 -16.60 6.24
C VAL A 529 -20.41 -17.44 6.75
N GLU A 530 -20.93 -17.16 7.94
CA GLU A 530 -22.10 -17.86 8.49
C GLU A 530 -23.45 -17.48 7.83
N GLU A 531 -23.54 -16.36 7.10
CA GLU A 531 -24.84 -15.84 6.59
C GLU A 531 -24.93 -15.65 5.07
N ILE A 532 -23.82 -15.61 4.32
CA ILE A 532 -23.85 -15.31 2.88
C ILE A 532 -23.00 -16.33 2.11
N THR A 533 -23.66 -17.28 1.45
CA THR A 533 -23.07 -18.11 0.39
C THR A 533 -22.76 -17.24 -0.83
N CYS A 534 -21.62 -16.55 -0.82
CA CYS A 534 -21.11 -15.84 -2.00
C CYS A 534 -20.63 -16.87 -3.03
N GLN A 535 -21.47 -17.17 -4.03
CA GLN A 535 -21.04 -17.95 -5.19
C GLN A 535 -20.17 -17.06 -6.10
N GLY A 536 -18.86 -17.28 -6.10
CA GLY A 536 -17.96 -16.85 -7.20
C GLY A 536 -17.31 -15.45 -7.13
N GLY A 537 -17.39 -14.74 -6.00
CA GLY A 537 -16.75 -13.42 -5.87
C GLY A 537 -15.24 -13.48 -5.58
N THR A 538 -14.44 -12.61 -6.20
CA THR A 538 -12.99 -12.51 -5.92
C THR A 538 -12.68 -11.60 -4.72
N PHE A 539 -11.62 -11.87 -3.96
CA PHE A 539 -11.22 -11.10 -2.77
C PHE A 539 -10.08 -10.11 -3.06
N GLU A 540 -10.15 -8.92 -2.48
CA GLU A 540 -9.06 -7.93 -2.48
C GLU A 540 -9.28 -6.98 -1.29
N GLY A 541 -8.20 -6.61 -0.58
CA GLY A 541 -8.30 -5.68 0.56
C GLY A 541 -8.96 -4.35 0.15
N LEU A 542 -9.93 -3.90 0.95
CA LEU A 542 -10.69 -2.69 0.67
C LEU A 542 -10.24 -1.54 1.56
N ASP A 543 -10.18 -0.36 0.94
CA ASP A 543 -9.92 0.90 1.60
C ASP A 543 -11.10 1.85 1.39
N LEU A 544 -11.22 2.79 2.33
CA LEU A 544 -12.13 3.92 2.20
C LEU A 544 -11.41 5.02 1.44
N CYS A 545 -11.95 5.36 0.28
CA CYS A 545 -11.48 6.44 -0.56
C CYS A 545 -12.40 7.63 -0.40
N HIS A 546 -11.88 8.76 0.10
CA HIS A 546 -12.67 9.99 0.14
C HIS A 546 -12.70 10.64 -1.23
N ILE A 547 -13.87 11.09 -1.67
CA ILE A 547 -14.04 11.88 -2.90
C ILE A 547 -13.34 13.23 -2.72
N PHE A 548 -13.66 13.90 -1.61
CA PHE A 548 -12.89 15.05 -1.13
C PHE A 548 -11.89 14.62 -0.05
N PRO A 549 -10.59 14.81 -0.28
CA PRO A 549 -9.54 14.24 0.57
C PRO A 549 -9.61 14.69 2.03
N GLN A 550 -9.44 13.74 2.94
CA GLN A 550 -9.40 14.00 4.38
C GLN A 550 -8.26 14.94 4.80
N PHE A 551 -7.10 14.86 4.13
CA PHE A 551 -5.90 15.57 4.56
C PHE A 551 -6.07 17.10 4.57
N LEU A 552 -7.04 17.64 3.81
CA LEU A 552 -7.38 19.06 3.83
C LEU A 552 -7.75 19.54 5.24
N MET A 553 -8.18 18.62 6.11
CA MET A 553 -8.57 18.96 7.48
C MET A 553 -7.71 18.32 8.55
N ASP A 554 -6.74 17.50 8.15
CA ASP A 554 -5.77 16.92 9.07
C ASP A 554 -4.75 17.97 9.51
N LYS A 555 -4.53 18.04 10.84
CA LYS A 555 -3.47 18.85 11.46
C LYS A 555 -3.54 20.35 11.12
N LEU A 556 -4.75 20.89 10.92
CA LEU A 556 -4.96 22.33 10.79
C LEU A 556 -4.69 23.09 12.10
N ARG A 557 -4.71 22.43 13.25
CA ARG A 557 -4.34 23.02 14.55
C ARG A 557 -3.11 22.35 15.16
N GLY A 558 -2.32 23.12 15.89
CA GLY A 558 -1.19 22.62 16.70
C GLY A 558 0.07 22.25 15.91
N ALA A 559 0.03 22.31 14.58
CA ALA A 559 1.22 22.20 13.75
C ALA A 559 1.95 23.55 13.66
N PRO A 560 3.30 23.56 13.55
CA PRO A 560 4.09 24.78 13.31
C PRO A 560 3.61 25.59 12.09
N ASP A 561 3.10 24.90 11.06
CA ASP A 561 2.60 25.50 9.81
C ASP A 561 1.06 25.55 9.73
N SER A 562 0.37 25.53 10.87
CA SER A 562 -1.10 25.52 10.94
C SER A 562 -1.75 26.65 10.13
N GLU A 563 -1.25 27.89 10.24
CA GLU A 563 -1.79 29.02 9.49
C GLU A 563 -1.66 28.83 7.97
N LYS A 564 -0.49 28.39 7.50
CA LYS A 564 -0.26 28.17 6.07
C LYS A 564 -1.14 27.05 5.51
N ARG A 565 -1.33 25.98 6.30
CA ARG A 565 -2.27 24.90 5.98
C ARG A 565 -3.71 25.38 5.94
N CYS A 566 -4.12 26.23 6.88
CA CYS A 566 -5.43 26.88 6.86
C CYS A 566 -5.61 27.73 5.59
N ARG A 567 -4.62 28.56 5.23
CA ARG A 567 -4.68 29.38 4.00
C ARG A 567 -4.75 28.51 2.74
N TYR A 568 -3.94 27.45 2.65
CA TYR A 568 -3.99 26.50 1.53
C TYR A 568 -5.36 25.82 1.41
N THR A 569 -5.92 25.40 2.54
CA THR A 569 -7.22 24.73 2.61
C THR A 569 -8.35 25.68 2.27
N ALA A 570 -8.34 26.89 2.84
CA ALA A 570 -9.32 27.94 2.55
C ALA A 570 -9.35 28.28 1.06
N LYS A 571 -8.17 28.46 0.46
CA LYS A 571 -8.05 28.71 -0.99
C LYS A 571 -8.60 27.55 -1.83
N SER A 572 -8.25 26.32 -1.46
CA SER A 572 -8.75 25.12 -2.14
C SER A 572 -10.27 25.02 -2.05
N PHE A 573 -10.84 25.30 -0.88
CA PHE A 573 -12.28 25.26 -0.64
C PHE A 573 -13.02 26.35 -1.40
N MET A 574 -12.52 27.57 -1.37
CA MET A 574 -13.11 28.68 -2.13
C MET A 574 -13.16 28.35 -3.63
N LEU A 575 -12.04 27.91 -4.22
CA LEU A 575 -12.01 27.56 -5.65
C LEU A 575 -12.92 26.38 -5.98
N LEU A 576 -12.92 25.33 -5.15
CA LEU A 576 -13.81 24.17 -5.35
C LEU A 576 -15.28 24.56 -5.19
N GLN A 577 -15.65 25.42 -4.23
CA GLN A 577 -17.01 25.89 -4.02
C GLN A 577 -17.48 26.70 -5.23
N SER A 578 -16.68 27.69 -5.66
CA SER A 578 -17.01 28.53 -6.82
C SER A 578 -17.12 27.72 -8.11
N TYR A 579 -16.27 26.70 -8.29
CA TYR A 579 -16.30 25.84 -9.47
C TYR A 579 -17.42 24.79 -9.45
N SER A 580 -17.73 24.23 -8.28
CA SER A 580 -18.69 23.12 -8.17
C SER A 580 -20.13 23.55 -7.93
N GLY A 581 -20.35 24.79 -7.47
CA GLY A 581 -21.63 25.24 -6.97
C GLY A 581 -22.06 24.55 -5.67
N LEU A 582 -21.19 23.75 -5.05
CA LEU A 582 -21.47 23.09 -3.77
C LEU A 582 -21.21 24.07 -2.63
N ASP A 583 -22.13 24.15 -1.68
CA ASP A 583 -21.88 24.79 -0.38
C ASP A 583 -20.91 23.91 0.45
N LEU A 584 -19.62 24.15 0.26
CA LEU A 584 -18.58 23.44 1.00
C LEU A 584 -18.51 23.91 2.45
N ALA A 585 -19.02 25.12 2.77
CA ALA A 585 -19.12 25.56 4.15
C ALA A 585 -20.02 24.61 4.94
N ASP A 586 -21.22 24.27 4.45
CA ASP A 586 -22.12 23.29 5.08
C ASP A 586 -21.59 21.85 5.00
N PHE A 587 -20.99 21.46 3.86
CA PHE A 587 -20.43 20.12 3.69
C PHE A 587 -19.34 19.79 4.73
N TYR A 588 -18.63 20.80 5.22
CA TYR A 588 -17.59 20.58 6.21
C TYR A 588 -17.93 21.10 7.62
N GLN A 589 -19.03 21.82 7.82
CA GLN A 589 -19.55 22.21 9.15
C GLN A 589 -20.12 20.96 9.86
N GLY A 590 -19.24 20.04 10.29
CA GLY A 590 -19.60 18.83 11.04
C GLY A 590 -18.72 17.63 10.73
N THR A 591 -19.14 16.44 11.17
CA THR A 591 -18.53 15.13 10.83
C THR A 591 -18.74 14.73 9.36
N ARG A 592 -19.30 15.60 8.52
CA ARG A 592 -19.71 15.34 7.14
C ARG A 592 -18.55 15.10 6.15
N MET A 593 -17.31 15.46 6.49
CA MET A 593 -16.14 14.96 5.75
C MET A 593 -16.08 13.42 5.79
N HIS A 594 -16.49 12.86 6.92
CA HIS A 594 -16.76 11.44 7.14
C HIS A 594 -18.27 11.21 7.00
N SER A 595 -18.87 11.74 5.94
CA SER A 595 -20.21 11.36 5.50
C SER A 595 -20.08 10.18 4.55
N PRO A 596 -21.02 9.22 4.58
CA PRO A 596 -21.09 8.20 3.54
C PRO A 596 -21.14 8.80 2.13
N GLY A 597 -21.74 9.97 1.94
CA GLY A 597 -21.78 10.64 0.64
C GLY A 597 -20.41 11.05 0.08
N ASN A 598 -19.39 11.17 0.94
CA ASN A 598 -18.02 11.54 0.55
C ASN A 598 -17.07 10.35 0.44
N VAL A 599 -17.53 9.11 0.65
CA VAL A 599 -16.64 7.95 0.80
C VAL A 599 -17.08 6.81 -0.10
N LEU A 600 -16.11 6.27 -0.83
CA LEU A 600 -16.23 5.07 -1.66
C LEU A 600 -15.46 3.92 -1.02
N THR A 601 -16.04 2.73 -0.98
CA THR A 601 -15.26 1.52 -0.69
C THR A 601 -14.63 1.03 -1.99
N LEU A 602 -13.31 1.07 -2.09
CA LEU A 602 -12.55 0.68 -3.28
C LEU A 602 -11.48 -0.36 -2.93
N THR A 603 -11.08 -1.20 -3.89
CA THR A 603 -9.87 -2.01 -3.68
C THR A 603 -8.63 -1.13 -3.69
N LYS A 604 -7.52 -1.58 -3.08
CA LYS A 604 -6.24 -0.85 -3.09
C LYS A 604 -5.83 -0.39 -4.50
N THR A 605 -6.00 -1.25 -5.51
CA THR A 605 -5.65 -0.95 -6.91
C THR A 605 -6.51 0.19 -7.48
N VAL A 606 -7.83 0.11 -7.28
CA VAL A 606 -8.80 1.08 -7.78
C VAL A 606 -8.69 2.41 -7.03
N HIS A 607 -8.46 2.36 -5.72
CA HIS A 607 -8.21 3.52 -4.88
C HIS A 607 -6.97 4.28 -5.38
N GLY A 608 -5.85 3.59 -5.62
CA GLY A 608 -4.66 4.21 -6.18
C GLY A 608 -4.88 4.82 -7.58
N ALA A 609 -5.71 4.18 -8.41
CA ALA A 609 -6.09 4.74 -9.71
C ALA A 609 -6.93 6.02 -9.57
N PHE A 610 -7.86 6.05 -8.62
CA PHE A 610 -8.68 7.23 -8.30
C PHE A 610 -7.82 8.38 -7.76
N ASP A 611 -6.97 8.12 -6.77
CA ASP A 611 -6.06 9.11 -6.16
C ASP A 611 -5.02 9.65 -7.16
N SER A 612 -4.70 8.90 -8.22
CA SER A 612 -3.79 9.38 -9.27
C SER A 612 -4.49 10.15 -10.39
N LEU A 613 -5.82 10.30 -10.33
CA LEU A 613 -6.68 10.82 -11.41
C LEU A 613 -6.60 9.99 -12.71
N SER A 614 -6.20 8.72 -12.61
CA SER A 614 -6.27 7.78 -13.74
C SER A 614 -7.64 7.10 -13.88
N LEU A 615 -8.51 7.31 -12.89
CA LEU A 615 -9.89 6.86 -12.84
C LEU A 615 -10.78 8.00 -12.35
N TRP A 616 -11.91 8.20 -13.02
CA TRP A 616 -12.95 9.13 -12.59
C TRP A 616 -14.33 8.54 -12.89
N LEU A 617 -15.36 9.07 -12.23
CA LEU A 617 -16.74 8.62 -12.38
C LEU A 617 -17.55 9.72 -13.07
N ARG A 618 -18.42 9.33 -14.01
CA ARG A 618 -19.36 10.24 -14.67
C ARG A 618 -20.79 9.91 -14.26
N PRO A 619 -21.66 10.90 -14.02
CA PRO A 619 -23.07 10.65 -13.79
C PRO A 619 -23.70 10.08 -15.07
N ILE A 620 -24.46 9.00 -14.95
CA ILE A 620 -25.26 8.47 -16.06
C ILE A 620 -26.61 9.19 -16.00
N ASN A 621 -26.95 9.92 -17.07
CA ASN A 621 -28.24 10.59 -17.17
C ASN A 621 -29.33 9.52 -17.36
N ILE A 622 -30.09 9.19 -16.32
CA ILE A 622 -31.04 8.04 -16.31
C ILE A 622 -32.15 8.19 -17.38
N LYS A 623 -32.32 9.39 -17.95
CA LYS A 623 -33.22 9.65 -19.09
C LYS A 623 -32.71 9.09 -20.42
N GLU A 624 -31.42 8.81 -20.53
CA GLU A 624 -30.79 8.07 -21.63
C GLU A 624 -30.50 6.63 -21.18
N LYS A 625 -31.55 5.84 -20.94
CA LYS A 625 -31.33 4.39 -20.91
C LYS A 625 -30.84 3.99 -22.30
N PRO A 626 -29.66 3.37 -22.47
CA PRO A 626 -29.33 2.75 -23.74
C PRO A 626 -30.48 1.79 -24.08
N ALA A 627 -31.05 1.94 -25.27
CA ALA A 627 -32.05 1.00 -25.76
C ALA A 627 -31.51 -0.41 -25.54
N LYS A 628 -32.29 -1.28 -24.88
CA LYS A 628 -31.95 -2.70 -24.73
C LYS A 628 -31.39 -3.17 -26.07
N PRO A 629 -30.18 -3.78 -26.13
CA PRO A 629 -29.68 -4.32 -27.38
C PRO A 629 -30.76 -5.26 -27.91
N ARG A 630 -31.36 -4.90 -29.05
CA ARG A 630 -32.32 -5.77 -29.75
C ARG A 630 -31.54 -7.05 -30.02
N GLY A 631 -32.03 -8.15 -29.46
CA GLY A 631 -31.33 -9.42 -29.45
C GLY A 631 -30.83 -9.82 -30.83
N THR A 632 -29.52 -9.87 -30.98
CA THR A 632 -28.89 -10.80 -31.91
C THR A 632 -28.75 -12.12 -31.17
N LYS A 633 -29.62 -13.07 -31.51
CA LYS A 633 -29.37 -14.49 -31.26
C LYS A 633 -28.06 -14.84 -31.97
N TRP A 634 -27.06 -15.27 -31.22
CA TRP A 634 -25.91 -15.95 -31.77
C TRP A 634 -26.15 -17.46 -31.64
N TYR A 635 -26.08 -18.15 -32.77
CA TYR A 635 -25.87 -19.61 -32.83
C TYR A 635 -24.44 -19.92 -32.42
#